data_AF-A0A0G1T7W8-F1
#
_entry.id   AF-A0A0G1T7W8-F1
#
_cell.length_a   1.000
_cell.length_b   1.000
_cell.length_c   1.000
_cell.angle_alpha   90.00
_cell.angle_beta   90.00
_cell.angle_gamma   90.00
#
_symmetry.space_group_name_H-M   'P 1'
#
loop_
_entity.id
_entity.type
_entity.pdbx_description
1 polymer ?
#
loop_
_entity_poly.entity_id
_entity_poly.type
_entity_poly.pdbx_seq_one_letter_code
_entity_poly.pdbx_strand_id
1 'polypeptide(L)'
;MNDLIKVSEQDGVLVCVFDKKDSSQNVLDKNFFEELEEILRHYGNKMPIVFASAKKDFLAGADVKLMIGISQEQAERFIYQATNVLNRLASLKVPTIAAINGQCLGGGLEFALSCKIRVAAEDAQLGLPEVKLGIIPGFGGTQRLPRLIGLRNAAEMIASGKSVDAKKAKKFGLVDDIAPKNALIQRAVSLARDGKVPERKRRKLWLEKLYILPIVKKEVAKRVNPNHYPAPFKALEVLAKTSFSADYELEKITFCGLVISSQAQNLLRVFLLQQNAKKRWPKETRIKRTAVIGAGAMGAGIAYALSKAGFPVRLVEKDEKNLLKGLRQISALYKKDVERRRLKKHEAKRCFELISPTKEFSLSAADLVIEAIYEDYLIKEEVLRTIENNASPRTIIATNTSSLSVEKLGHALQRPERFVGMHFFNPVDKMPLVEIIPSESTEEKVVQEAGAIVKMMGKVPVRAKDAPGFIVNNILAHYFLVAFHLFSITRNFELIDRAMLEFGMPMGPFELGDQVGIDILYHVQKNILSDVFSAGMLEEMIKANLLGKKTGKGFYDWSGKEKKRNPAIDSILSALPLDSKQNMSEERVVKFLSSIMKEAARKITESGVASEDDVDIAMIFGTGYPPFRGSLFSHE
;
A
#
# COMPACT_ATOMS: atom_id res chain seq x y z
N MET A 1 -12.55 -25.62 -25.55
CA MET A 1 -11.52 -24.60 -25.29
C MET A 1 -12.20 -23.39 -24.67
N ASN A 2 -11.69 -22.86 -23.56
CA ASN A 2 -12.31 -21.77 -22.80
C ASN A 2 -11.95 -20.38 -23.36
N ASP A 3 -11.42 -20.31 -24.59
CA ASP A 3 -10.95 -19.10 -25.29
C ASP A 3 -9.92 -18.26 -24.49
N LEU A 4 -9.22 -18.84 -23.51
CA LEU A 4 -8.28 -18.10 -22.66
C LEU A 4 -6.92 -17.89 -23.35
N ILE A 5 -6.53 -18.80 -24.24
CA ILE A 5 -5.25 -18.82 -24.93
C ILE A 5 -5.52 -18.93 -26.44
N LYS A 6 -5.32 -17.81 -27.15
CA LYS A 6 -5.40 -17.80 -28.62
C LYS A 6 -4.12 -18.38 -29.19
N VAL A 7 -4.24 -19.40 -30.02
CA VAL A 7 -3.11 -20.10 -30.63
C VAL A 7 -3.04 -19.74 -32.12
N SER A 8 -1.85 -19.39 -32.60
CA SER A 8 -1.57 -19.16 -34.02
C SER A 8 -0.16 -19.66 -34.35
N GLU A 9 0.11 -19.93 -35.62
CA GLU A 9 1.46 -20.27 -36.08
C GLU A 9 2.06 -19.09 -36.85
N GLN A 10 3.31 -18.75 -36.55
CA GLN A 10 4.08 -17.70 -37.22
C GLN A 10 5.50 -18.18 -37.43
N ASP A 11 5.97 -18.23 -38.69
CA ASP A 11 7.33 -18.64 -39.05
C ASP A 11 7.79 -19.99 -38.44
N GLY A 12 6.89 -20.98 -38.37
CA GLY A 12 7.16 -22.29 -37.78
C GLY A 12 7.23 -22.30 -36.24
N VAL A 13 6.73 -21.24 -35.59
CA VAL A 13 6.65 -21.07 -34.14
C VAL A 13 5.18 -20.97 -33.73
N LEU A 14 4.81 -21.70 -32.67
CA LEU A 14 3.49 -21.57 -32.06
C LEU A 14 3.46 -20.31 -31.19
N VAL A 15 2.57 -19.37 -31.50
CA VAL A 15 2.34 -18.15 -30.72
C VAL A 15 1.04 -18.31 -29.93
N CYS A 16 1.18 -18.44 -28.62
CA CYS A 16 0.09 -18.57 -27.64
C CYS A 16 -0.12 -17.22 -26.94
N VAL A 17 -1.25 -16.56 -27.21
CA VAL A 17 -1.59 -15.24 -26.65
C VAL A 17 -2.67 -15.38 -25.60
N PHE A 18 -2.34 -15.01 -24.35
CA PHE A 18 -3.27 -14.98 -23.23
C PHE A 18 -4.24 -13.80 -23.37
N ASP A 19 -5.54 -14.08 -23.37
CA ASP A 19 -6.58 -13.05 -23.52
C ASP A 19 -7.89 -13.44 -22.81
N LYS A 20 -7.91 -13.36 -21.47
CA LYS A 20 -9.15 -13.56 -20.70
C LYS A 20 -10.16 -12.44 -21.01
N LYS A 21 -11.20 -12.73 -21.79
CA LYS A 21 -12.14 -11.73 -22.36
C LYS A 21 -12.79 -10.84 -21.28
N ASP A 22 -13.30 -11.43 -20.20
CA ASP A 22 -14.04 -10.71 -19.14
C ASP A 22 -13.16 -10.20 -17.99
N SER A 23 -11.87 -10.02 -18.23
CA SER A 23 -10.94 -9.53 -17.23
C SER A 23 -9.99 -8.50 -17.81
N SER A 24 -9.70 -7.45 -17.03
CA SER A 24 -8.64 -6.50 -17.36
C SER A 24 -7.23 -7.11 -17.27
N GLN A 25 -7.11 -8.31 -16.70
CA GLN A 25 -5.85 -8.98 -16.38
C GLN A 25 -5.94 -10.47 -16.70
N ASN A 26 -4.84 -11.05 -17.17
CA ASN A 26 -4.73 -12.51 -17.27
C ASN A 26 -4.35 -13.09 -15.89
N VAL A 27 -5.07 -14.12 -15.46
CA VAL A 27 -4.91 -14.78 -14.16
C VAL A 27 -4.75 -16.28 -14.34
N LEU A 28 -4.03 -16.92 -13.42
CA LEU A 28 -3.79 -18.37 -13.40
C LEU A 28 -4.85 -19.06 -12.55
N ASP A 29 -5.95 -19.44 -13.17
CA ASP A 29 -7.01 -20.25 -12.58
C ASP A 29 -6.96 -21.71 -13.10
N LYS A 30 -7.87 -22.55 -12.62
CA LYS A 30 -7.97 -23.96 -13.04
C LYS A 30 -8.12 -24.09 -14.57
N ASN A 31 -9.00 -23.28 -15.17
CA ASN A 31 -9.30 -23.32 -16.60
C ASN A 31 -8.07 -22.97 -17.45
N PHE A 32 -7.27 -22.01 -16.99
CA PHE A 32 -6.00 -21.66 -17.64
C PHE A 32 -5.05 -22.87 -17.70
N PHE A 33 -4.88 -23.60 -16.60
CA PHE A 33 -3.98 -24.75 -16.57
C PHE A 33 -4.49 -25.94 -17.39
N GLU A 34 -5.81 -26.14 -17.48
CA GLU A 34 -6.41 -27.14 -18.35
C GLU A 34 -6.15 -26.85 -19.83
N GLU A 35 -6.42 -25.61 -20.28
CA GLU A 35 -6.18 -25.20 -21.65
C GLU A 35 -4.68 -25.21 -22.02
N LEU A 36 -3.82 -24.81 -21.08
CA LEU A 36 -2.38 -24.92 -21.25
C LEU A 36 -1.93 -26.39 -21.38
N GLU A 37 -2.44 -27.31 -20.56
CA GLU A 37 -2.09 -28.73 -20.65
C GLU A 37 -2.52 -29.33 -22.00
N GLU A 38 -3.68 -28.95 -22.53
CA GLU A 38 -4.12 -29.35 -23.88
C GLU A 38 -3.13 -28.89 -24.96
N ILE A 39 -2.72 -27.62 -24.91
CA ILE A 39 -1.72 -27.06 -25.84
C ILE A 39 -0.39 -27.80 -25.71
N LEU A 40 0.10 -28.05 -24.49
CA LEU A 40 1.37 -28.74 -24.27
C LEU A 40 1.31 -30.21 -24.69
N ARG A 41 0.16 -30.87 -24.58
CA ARG A 41 -0.05 -32.23 -25.10
C ARG A 41 -0.02 -32.26 -26.61
N HIS A 42 -0.68 -31.31 -27.25
CA HIS A 42 -0.80 -31.29 -28.70
C HIS A 42 0.50 -30.81 -29.39
N TYR A 43 1.18 -29.80 -28.85
CA TYR A 43 2.28 -29.10 -29.52
C TYR A 43 3.64 -29.16 -28.81
N GLY A 44 3.69 -29.54 -27.52
CA GLY A 44 4.83 -29.28 -26.62
C GLY A 44 6.23 -29.74 -27.07
N ASN A 45 6.35 -30.68 -28.01
CA ASN A 45 7.65 -31.06 -28.58
C ASN A 45 7.68 -31.04 -30.11
N LYS A 46 6.64 -30.50 -30.75
CA LYS A 46 6.50 -30.46 -32.21
C LYS A 46 7.12 -29.22 -32.82
N MET A 47 7.06 -28.08 -32.14
CA MET A 47 7.59 -26.80 -32.61
C MET A 47 7.92 -25.87 -31.43
N PRO A 48 8.78 -24.85 -31.60
CA PRO A 48 9.02 -23.83 -30.59
C PRO A 48 7.73 -23.09 -30.20
N ILE A 49 7.65 -22.61 -28.95
CA ILE A 49 6.44 -21.94 -28.42
C ILE A 49 6.79 -20.58 -27.83
N VAL A 50 6.05 -19.54 -28.25
CA VAL A 50 6.08 -18.19 -27.67
C VAL A 50 4.79 -17.95 -26.92
N PHE A 51 4.90 -17.59 -25.64
CA PHE A 51 3.78 -17.16 -24.81
C PHE A 51 3.77 -15.64 -24.68
N ALA A 52 2.67 -15.01 -25.04
CA ALA A 52 2.47 -13.56 -25.01
C ALA A 52 1.13 -13.20 -24.36
N SER A 53 0.87 -11.91 -24.16
CA SER A 53 -0.37 -11.40 -23.57
C SER A 53 -1.00 -10.33 -24.45
N ALA A 54 -2.32 -10.39 -24.62
CA ALA A 54 -3.11 -9.34 -25.26
C ALA A 54 -3.53 -8.22 -24.28
N LYS A 55 -3.26 -8.37 -22.98
CA LYS A 55 -3.59 -7.37 -21.95
C LYS A 55 -2.43 -6.41 -21.71
N LYS A 56 -2.63 -5.37 -20.88
CA LYS A 56 -1.59 -4.40 -20.52
C LYS A 56 -0.37 -5.06 -19.87
N ASP A 57 -0.64 -6.04 -19.02
CA ASP A 57 0.33 -6.82 -18.25
C ASP A 57 0.39 -8.26 -18.78
N PHE A 58 1.44 -9.00 -18.42
CA PHE A 58 1.66 -10.35 -18.93
C PHE A 58 0.73 -11.36 -18.24
N LEU A 59 0.98 -11.60 -16.96
CA LEU A 59 0.19 -12.45 -16.06
C LEU A 59 0.25 -11.84 -14.65
N ALA A 60 -0.91 -11.59 -14.06
CA ALA A 60 -1.04 -10.94 -12.74
C ALA A 60 -0.82 -11.91 -11.55
N GLY A 61 -0.69 -13.21 -11.82
CA GLY A 61 -0.59 -14.26 -10.81
C GLY A 61 -1.83 -15.14 -10.74
N ALA A 62 -1.93 -15.96 -9.69
CA ALA A 62 -3.13 -16.75 -9.41
C ALA A 62 -4.29 -15.87 -8.94
N ASP A 63 -5.52 -16.33 -9.16
CA ASP A 63 -6.71 -15.58 -8.75
C ASP A 63 -6.88 -15.63 -7.23
N VAL A 64 -6.58 -14.50 -6.57
CA VAL A 64 -6.68 -14.33 -5.12
C VAL A 64 -8.09 -14.64 -4.61
N LYS A 65 -9.15 -14.41 -5.41
CA LYS A 65 -10.52 -14.70 -4.99
C LYS A 65 -10.74 -16.19 -4.71
N LEU A 66 -10.07 -17.06 -5.45
CA LEU A 66 -10.19 -18.52 -5.28
C LEU A 66 -9.45 -19.03 -4.05
N MET A 67 -8.58 -18.21 -3.44
CA MET A 67 -7.80 -18.58 -2.26
C MET A 67 -8.51 -18.27 -0.94
N ILE A 68 -9.52 -17.39 -0.97
CA ILE A 68 -10.26 -17.03 0.24
C ILE A 68 -11.22 -18.17 0.60
N GLY A 69 -11.16 -18.64 1.84
CA GLY A 69 -11.97 -19.76 2.32
C GLY A 69 -11.61 -21.11 1.68
N ILE A 70 -10.46 -21.21 1.00
CA ILE A 70 -10.01 -22.45 0.38
C ILE A 70 -9.75 -23.52 1.45
N SER A 71 -10.21 -24.74 1.22
CA SER A 71 -9.86 -25.86 2.10
C SER A 71 -8.45 -26.37 1.81
N GLN A 72 -7.84 -27.07 2.78
CA GLN A 72 -6.54 -27.72 2.59
C GLN A 72 -6.52 -28.62 1.34
N GLU A 73 -7.56 -29.46 1.17
CA GLU A 73 -7.68 -30.37 0.05
C GLU A 73 -7.81 -29.64 -1.30
N GLN A 74 -8.58 -28.54 -1.34
CA GLN A 74 -8.72 -27.72 -2.54
C GLN A 74 -7.39 -27.06 -2.91
N ALA A 75 -6.67 -26.52 -1.92
CA ALA A 75 -5.35 -25.92 -2.12
C ALA A 75 -4.34 -26.93 -2.65
N GLU A 76 -4.30 -28.13 -2.08
CA GLU A 76 -3.46 -29.24 -2.55
C GLU A 76 -3.79 -29.62 -3.99
N ARG A 77 -5.05 -29.96 -4.28
CA ARG A 77 -5.46 -30.33 -5.65
C ARG A 77 -5.04 -29.27 -6.68
N PHE A 78 -5.26 -28.00 -6.39
CA PHE A 78 -4.86 -26.90 -7.26
C PHE A 78 -3.35 -26.80 -7.43
N ILE A 79 -2.57 -26.87 -6.34
CA ILE A 79 -1.11 -26.72 -6.41
C ILE A 79 -0.46 -27.88 -7.17
N TYR A 80 -0.91 -29.12 -6.97
CA TYR A 80 -0.37 -30.28 -7.70
C TYR A 80 -0.73 -30.22 -9.18
N GLN A 81 -1.97 -29.83 -9.53
CA GLN A 81 -2.36 -29.64 -10.92
C GLN A 81 -1.50 -28.58 -11.61
N ALA A 82 -1.43 -27.36 -11.04
CA ALA A 82 -0.68 -26.25 -11.60
C ALA A 82 0.81 -26.59 -11.79
N THR A 83 1.42 -27.18 -10.76
CA THR A 83 2.84 -27.50 -10.80
C THR A 83 3.18 -28.62 -11.78
N ASN A 84 2.31 -29.62 -11.96
CA ASN A 84 2.51 -30.68 -12.95
C ASN A 84 2.55 -30.12 -14.37
N VAL A 85 1.62 -29.22 -14.72
CA VAL A 85 1.56 -28.57 -16.04
C VAL A 85 2.81 -27.72 -16.28
N LEU A 86 3.24 -26.94 -15.28
CA LEU A 86 4.45 -26.11 -15.41
C LEU A 86 5.75 -26.92 -15.47
N ASN A 87 5.82 -28.06 -14.77
CA ASN A 87 6.94 -28.99 -14.90
C ASN A 87 6.99 -29.64 -16.28
N ARG A 88 5.83 -29.95 -16.89
CA ARG A 88 5.73 -30.40 -18.28
C ARG A 88 6.24 -29.33 -19.25
N LEU A 89 5.82 -28.07 -19.07
CA LEU A 89 6.32 -26.94 -19.85
C LEU A 89 7.85 -26.81 -19.76
N ALA A 90 8.40 -26.92 -18.55
CA ALA A 90 9.84 -26.82 -18.33
C ALA A 90 10.64 -27.99 -18.95
N SER A 91 10.05 -29.17 -19.06
CA SER A 91 10.70 -30.38 -19.59
C SER A 91 10.65 -30.52 -21.11
N LEU A 92 9.90 -29.66 -21.81
CA LEU A 92 9.85 -29.65 -23.27
C LEU A 92 11.26 -29.51 -23.87
N LYS A 93 11.52 -30.19 -24.99
CA LYS A 93 12.84 -30.19 -25.66
C LYS A 93 13.01 -29.01 -26.62
N VAL A 94 11.90 -28.45 -27.09
CA VAL A 94 11.86 -27.27 -27.96
C VAL A 94 12.06 -25.97 -27.18
N PRO A 95 12.49 -24.87 -27.83
CA PRO A 95 12.51 -23.55 -27.21
C PRO A 95 11.11 -23.10 -26.75
N THR A 96 11.03 -22.62 -25.51
CA THR A 96 9.82 -21.97 -24.97
C THR A 96 10.18 -20.57 -24.46
N ILE A 97 9.46 -19.55 -24.94
CA ILE A 97 9.78 -18.14 -24.71
C ILE A 97 8.60 -17.46 -24.01
N ALA A 98 8.85 -16.75 -22.92
CA ALA A 98 7.89 -15.81 -22.33
C ALA A 98 8.16 -14.39 -22.86
N ALA A 99 7.21 -13.81 -23.60
CA ALA A 99 7.22 -12.44 -24.10
C ALA A 99 6.47 -11.51 -23.13
N ILE A 100 7.21 -10.92 -22.19
CA ILE A 100 6.69 -10.20 -21.02
C ILE A 100 6.47 -8.71 -21.37
N ASN A 101 5.22 -8.31 -21.58
CA ASN A 101 4.85 -6.97 -22.07
C ASN A 101 4.55 -5.92 -20.99
N GLY A 102 4.59 -6.29 -19.72
CA GLY A 102 4.22 -5.43 -18.59
C GLY A 102 4.52 -6.09 -17.25
N GLN A 103 3.58 -6.03 -16.29
CA GLN A 103 3.75 -6.74 -15.02
C GLN A 103 3.73 -8.26 -15.21
N CYS A 104 4.69 -8.93 -14.56
CA CYS A 104 4.84 -10.38 -14.51
C CYS A 104 5.11 -10.75 -13.06
N LEU A 105 4.03 -10.97 -12.30
CA LEU A 105 4.08 -11.06 -10.85
C LEU A 105 3.55 -12.41 -10.36
N GLY A 106 4.15 -12.86 -9.26
CA GLY A 106 3.78 -14.09 -8.56
C GLY A 106 3.80 -15.30 -9.49
N GLY A 107 2.69 -16.04 -9.53
CA GLY A 107 2.53 -17.16 -10.46
C GLY A 107 2.81 -16.83 -11.93
N GLY A 108 2.61 -15.58 -12.37
CA GLY A 108 2.97 -15.15 -13.73
C GLY A 108 4.49 -15.19 -13.97
N LEU A 109 5.29 -14.87 -12.96
CA LEU A 109 6.74 -15.04 -13.01
C LEU A 109 7.12 -16.51 -12.88
N GLU A 110 6.43 -17.31 -12.06
CA GLU A 110 6.67 -18.75 -11.96
C GLU A 110 6.38 -19.49 -13.28
N PHE A 111 5.36 -19.06 -14.02
CA PHE A 111 5.11 -19.47 -15.40
C PHE A 111 6.29 -19.09 -16.30
N ALA A 112 6.72 -17.83 -16.28
CA ALA A 112 7.84 -17.37 -17.10
C ALA A 112 9.18 -18.05 -16.75
N LEU A 113 9.37 -18.45 -15.49
CA LEU A 113 10.51 -19.24 -15.02
C LEU A 113 10.47 -20.69 -15.52
N SER A 114 9.29 -21.19 -15.89
CA SER A 114 9.12 -22.51 -16.52
C SER A 114 9.44 -22.48 -18.03
N CYS A 115 9.46 -21.30 -18.65
CA CYS A 115 9.96 -21.12 -20.01
C CYS A 115 11.51 -21.17 -20.05
N LYS A 116 12.08 -21.58 -21.19
CA LYS A 116 13.55 -21.61 -21.36
C LYS A 116 14.14 -20.19 -21.51
N ILE A 117 13.42 -19.30 -22.18
CA ILE A 117 13.84 -17.94 -22.52
C ILE A 117 12.80 -16.93 -22.03
N ARG A 118 13.25 -15.76 -21.54
CA ARG A 118 12.39 -14.61 -21.19
C ARG A 118 12.83 -13.36 -21.92
N VAL A 119 11.92 -12.74 -22.66
CA VAL A 119 12.10 -11.43 -23.29
C VAL A 119 11.15 -10.45 -22.62
N ALA A 120 11.63 -9.29 -22.18
CA ALA A 120 10.80 -8.30 -21.48
C ALA A 120 10.71 -6.97 -22.23
N ALA A 121 9.56 -6.31 -22.14
CA ALA A 121 9.42 -4.90 -22.49
C ALA A 121 10.27 -4.02 -21.57
N GLU A 122 10.70 -2.86 -22.05
CA GLU A 122 11.57 -1.94 -21.29
C GLU A 122 10.97 -1.46 -19.96
N ASP A 123 9.64 -1.34 -19.91
CA ASP A 123 8.85 -0.91 -18.75
C ASP A 123 8.32 -2.07 -17.90
N ALA A 124 8.66 -3.32 -18.24
CA ALA A 124 8.19 -4.50 -17.52
C ALA A 124 8.70 -4.54 -16.06
N GLN A 125 7.87 -5.12 -15.19
CA GLN A 125 8.16 -5.32 -13.77
C GLN A 125 7.97 -6.79 -13.41
N LEU A 126 8.99 -7.41 -12.82
CA LEU A 126 9.02 -8.83 -12.50
C LEU A 126 9.22 -9.05 -11.00
N GLY A 127 8.43 -9.90 -10.36
CA GLY A 127 8.56 -10.14 -8.92
C GLY A 127 7.71 -11.29 -8.38
N LEU A 128 8.02 -11.71 -7.16
CA LEU A 128 7.29 -12.73 -6.40
C LEU A 128 6.72 -12.10 -5.11
N PRO A 129 5.55 -11.43 -5.18
CA PRO A 129 4.98 -10.67 -4.08
C PRO A 129 4.16 -11.50 -3.07
N GLU A 130 4.15 -12.83 -3.16
CA GLU A 130 3.30 -13.75 -2.40
C GLU A 130 3.34 -13.52 -0.89
N VAL A 131 4.52 -13.19 -0.34
CA VAL A 131 4.68 -12.92 1.10
C VAL A 131 3.84 -11.74 1.60
N LYS A 132 3.43 -10.82 0.70
CA LYS A 132 2.51 -9.72 1.04
C LYS A 132 1.06 -10.18 1.21
N LEU A 133 0.74 -11.37 0.71
CA LEU A 133 -0.54 -12.05 0.85
C LEU A 133 -0.52 -13.14 1.94
N GLY A 134 0.57 -13.22 2.72
CA GLY A 134 0.72 -14.24 3.76
C GLY A 134 1.04 -15.64 3.23
N ILE A 135 1.39 -15.77 1.95
CA ILE A 135 1.75 -17.04 1.30
C ILE A 135 3.17 -16.97 0.73
N ILE A 136 3.64 -18.07 0.15
CA ILE A 136 4.93 -18.15 -0.56
C ILE A 136 4.68 -18.47 -2.04
N PRO A 137 5.68 -18.31 -2.93
CA PRO A 137 5.58 -18.88 -4.28
C PRO A 137 5.29 -20.37 -4.20
N GLY A 138 4.32 -20.85 -4.98
CA GLY A 138 3.82 -22.23 -4.89
C GLY A 138 3.89 -23.00 -6.21
N PHE A 139 4.30 -22.35 -7.29
CA PHE A 139 4.42 -22.94 -8.62
C PHE A 139 5.87 -23.20 -9.03
N GLY A 140 6.78 -23.39 -8.07
CA GLY A 140 8.20 -23.65 -8.26
C GLY A 140 9.09 -22.42 -8.19
N GLY A 141 8.57 -21.25 -7.81
CA GLY A 141 9.29 -19.99 -7.72
C GLY A 141 10.42 -20.01 -6.70
N THR A 142 10.22 -20.66 -5.54
CA THR A 142 11.29 -20.85 -4.55
C THR A 142 12.39 -21.78 -5.06
N GLN A 143 12.13 -22.52 -6.14
CA GLN A 143 13.07 -23.49 -6.71
C GLN A 143 13.78 -22.98 -7.95
N ARG A 144 13.04 -22.49 -8.95
CA ARG A 144 13.61 -22.05 -10.23
C ARG A 144 14.35 -20.72 -10.10
N LEU A 145 13.84 -19.78 -9.32
CA LEU A 145 14.45 -18.44 -9.19
C LEU A 145 15.88 -18.46 -8.60
N PRO A 146 16.17 -19.07 -7.44
CA PRO A 146 17.53 -19.09 -6.90
C PRO A 146 18.52 -19.81 -7.81
N ARG A 147 18.08 -20.84 -8.53
CA ARG A 147 18.92 -21.56 -9.51
C ARG A 147 19.26 -20.68 -10.72
N LEU A 148 18.37 -19.76 -11.09
CA LEU A 148 18.59 -18.82 -12.19
C LEU A 148 19.48 -17.64 -11.76
N ILE A 149 19.07 -16.89 -10.73
CA ILE A 149 19.68 -15.57 -10.40
C ILE A 149 20.58 -15.57 -9.16
N GLY A 150 20.78 -16.73 -8.54
CA GLY A 150 21.50 -16.88 -7.28
C GLY A 150 20.61 -16.63 -6.07
N LEU A 151 20.99 -17.23 -4.94
CA LEU A 151 20.20 -17.27 -3.72
C LEU A 151 20.01 -15.88 -3.11
N ARG A 152 21.02 -15.01 -3.12
CA ARG A 152 20.92 -13.67 -2.53
C ARG A 152 19.81 -12.86 -3.18
N ASN A 153 19.81 -12.77 -4.52
CA ASN A 153 18.80 -12.00 -5.25
C ASN A 153 17.41 -12.65 -5.12
N ALA A 154 17.34 -13.98 -5.23
CA ALA A 154 16.08 -14.70 -5.11
C ALA A 154 15.45 -14.56 -3.72
N ALA A 155 16.24 -14.76 -2.65
CA ALA A 155 15.77 -14.64 -1.27
C ALA A 155 15.32 -13.21 -0.95
N GLU A 156 16.03 -12.20 -1.45
CA GLU A 156 15.61 -10.80 -1.29
C GLU A 156 14.28 -10.52 -2.03
N MET A 157 14.13 -11.00 -3.27
CA MET A 157 12.90 -10.82 -4.05
C MET A 157 11.71 -11.53 -3.38
N ILE A 158 11.87 -12.78 -2.97
CA ILE A 158 10.82 -13.60 -2.35
C ILE A 158 10.45 -13.05 -0.97
N ALA A 159 11.42 -12.89 -0.06
CA ALA A 159 11.13 -12.54 1.33
C ALA A 159 10.67 -11.09 1.52
N SER A 160 10.94 -10.20 0.56
CA SER A 160 10.44 -8.81 0.58
C SER A 160 9.22 -8.56 -0.32
N GLY A 161 8.90 -9.50 -1.20
CA GLY A 161 7.86 -9.35 -2.20
C GLY A 161 8.08 -8.17 -3.17
N LYS A 162 9.34 -7.77 -3.38
CA LYS A 162 9.68 -6.62 -4.24
C LYS A 162 9.91 -7.05 -5.68
N SER A 163 9.40 -6.24 -6.60
CA SER A 163 9.64 -6.38 -8.03
C SER A 163 10.96 -5.73 -8.44
N VAL A 164 11.46 -6.14 -9.59
CA VAL A 164 12.61 -5.55 -10.29
C VAL A 164 12.19 -5.12 -11.69
N ASP A 165 12.76 -4.01 -12.17
CA ASP A 165 12.58 -3.56 -13.54
C ASP A 165 13.31 -4.47 -14.55
N ALA A 166 12.95 -4.34 -15.83
CA ALA A 166 13.53 -5.12 -16.92
C ALA A 166 15.07 -5.04 -16.99
N LYS A 167 15.66 -3.86 -16.75
CA LYS A 167 17.12 -3.67 -16.81
C LYS A 167 17.83 -4.42 -15.71
N LYS A 168 17.34 -4.33 -14.47
CA LYS A 168 17.85 -5.07 -13.31
C LYS A 168 17.60 -6.57 -13.48
N ALA A 169 16.45 -6.97 -14.03
CA ALA A 169 16.15 -8.36 -14.35
C ALA A 169 17.14 -8.95 -15.37
N LYS A 170 17.49 -8.20 -16.43
CA LYS A 170 18.51 -8.63 -17.41
C LYS A 170 19.89 -8.74 -16.77
N LYS A 171 20.29 -7.77 -15.92
CA LYS A 171 21.55 -7.82 -15.17
C LYS A 171 21.66 -9.04 -14.26
N PHE A 172 20.56 -9.48 -13.65
CA PHE A 172 20.53 -10.67 -12.79
C PHE A 172 20.52 -11.99 -13.57
N GLY A 173 20.23 -11.95 -14.88
CA GLY A 173 19.96 -13.13 -15.69
C GLY A 173 18.54 -13.69 -15.49
N LEU A 174 17.62 -12.90 -14.91
CA LEU A 174 16.19 -13.24 -14.84
C LEU A 174 15.55 -13.11 -16.23
N VAL A 175 15.91 -12.06 -16.95
CA VAL A 175 15.47 -11.78 -18.32
C VAL A 175 16.67 -11.98 -19.25
N ASP A 176 16.44 -12.61 -20.38
CA ASP A 176 17.48 -12.91 -21.37
C ASP A 176 17.63 -11.76 -22.37
N ASP A 177 16.53 -11.14 -22.76
CA ASP A 177 16.56 -9.99 -23.66
C ASP A 177 15.49 -8.93 -23.36
N ILE A 178 15.75 -7.70 -23.80
CA ILE A 178 14.81 -6.57 -23.66
C ILE A 178 14.49 -6.04 -25.04
N ALA A 179 13.21 -5.77 -25.30
CA ALA A 179 12.74 -5.22 -26.56
C ALA A 179 11.70 -4.11 -26.34
N PRO A 180 11.55 -3.16 -27.29
CA PRO A 180 10.41 -2.26 -27.33
C PRO A 180 9.09 -3.04 -27.36
N LYS A 181 8.04 -2.52 -26.71
CA LYS A 181 6.76 -3.23 -26.54
C LYS A 181 6.10 -3.61 -27.87
N ASN A 182 6.21 -2.76 -28.89
CA ASN A 182 5.67 -3.00 -30.24
C ASN A 182 6.45 -4.07 -31.04
N ALA A 183 7.70 -4.35 -30.69
CA ALA A 183 8.55 -5.35 -31.34
C ALA A 183 8.72 -6.64 -30.50
N LEU A 184 8.06 -6.72 -29.33
CA LEU A 184 8.31 -7.76 -28.34
C LEU A 184 8.01 -9.18 -28.84
N ILE A 185 6.84 -9.39 -29.46
CA ILE A 185 6.43 -10.70 -29.98
C ILE A 185 7.34 -11.10 -31.14
N GLN A 186 7.60 -10.18 -32.08
CA GLN A 186 8.51 -10.42 -33.20
C GLN A 186 9.91 -10.84 -32.72
N ARG A 187 10.44 -10.17 -31.68
CA ARG A 187 11.72 -10.54 -31.08
C ARG A 187 11.68 -11.93 -30.44
N ALA A 188 10.59 -12.27 -29.75
CA ALA A 188 10.41 -13.58 -29.15
C ALA A 188 10.33 -14.71 -30.20
N VAL A 189 9.59 -14.49 -31.29
CA VAL A 189 9.48 -15.44 -32.43
C VAL A 189 10.85 -15.66 -33.09
N SER A 190 11.60 -14.57 -33.33
CA SER A 190 12.97 -14.68 -33.86
C SER A 190 13.87 -15.56 -32.98
N LEU A 191 13.86 -15.34 -31.65
CA LEU A 191 14.66 -16.15 -30.72
C LEU A 191 14.20 -17.61 -30.65
N ALA A 192 12.90 -17.86 -30.80
CA ALA A 192 12.35 -19.20 -30.83
C ALA A 192 12.81 -19.98 -32.06
N ARG A 193 12.81 -19.32 -33.23
CA ARG A 193 13.28 -19.89 -34.50
C ARG A 193 14.78 -20.16 -34.49
N ASP A 194 15.57 -19.26 -33.91
CA ASP A 194 17.03 -19.43 -33.82
C ASP A 194 17.42 -20.67 -33.01
N GLY A 195 16.53 -21.19 -32.16
CA GLY A 195 16.71 -22.45 -31.42
C GLY A 195 17.72 -22.39 -30.27
N LYS A 196 18.48 -21.28 -30.15
CA LYS A 196 19.55 -21.10 -29.16
C LYS A 196 18.98 -20.80 -27.79
N VAL A 197 18.97 -21.79 -26.91
CA VAL A 197 18.65 -21.61 -25.50
C VAL A 197 19.93 -21.18 -24.75
N PRO A 198 19.91 -20.07 -23.99
CA PRO A 198 21.07 -19.64 -23.22
C PRO A 198 21.53 -20.71 -22.23
N GLU A 199 22.83 -21.02 -22.25
CA GLU A 199 23.41 -21.96 -21.30
C GLU A 199 23.36 -21.40 -19.88
N ARG A 200 22.81 -22.16 -18.93
CA ARG A 200 22.69 -21.75 -17.53
C ARG A 200 23.79 -22.42 -16.71
N LYS A 201 24.70 -21.63 -16.15
CA LYS A 201 25.73 -22.13 -15.22
C LYS A 201 25.06 -22.81 -14.02
N ARG A 202 25.44 -24.05 -13.73
CA ARG A 202 25.01 -24.74 -12.50
C ARG A 202 25.60 -24.02 -11.29
N ARG A 203 24.73 -23.46 -10.44
CA ARG A 203 25.13 -22.77 -9.20
C ARG A 203 25.29 -23.76 -8.05
N LYS A 204 26.38 -23.64 -7.28
CA LYS A 204 26.60 -24.41 -6.03
C LYS A 204 25.80 -23.78 -4.89
N LEU A 205 24.47 -23.91 -4.93
CA LEU A 205 23.56 -23.25 -3.98
C LEU A 205 23.80 -23.63 -2.51
N TRP A 206 24.39 -24.79 -2.23
CA TRP A 206 24.66 -25.22 -0.85
C TRP A 206 25.63 -24.27 -0.11
N LEU A 207 26.68 -23.77 -0.77
CA LEU A 207 27.59 -22.77 -0.20
C LEU A 207 26.88 -21.44 0.04
N GLU A 208 26.07 -21.01 -0.95
CA GLU A 208 25.28 -19.79 -0.83
C GLU A 208 24.35 -19.86 0.39
N LYS A 209 23.71 -21.00 0.65
CA LYS A 209 22.77 -21.19 1.78
C LYS A 209 23.43 -20.97 3.13
N LEU A 210 24.64 -21.49 3.33
CA LEU A 210 25.37 -21.41 4.61
C LEU A 210 25.62 -19.96 5.04
N TYR A 211 25.98 -19.09 4.08
CA TYR A 211 26.37 -17.70 4.39
C TYR A 211 25.26 -16.67 4.13
N ILE A 212 24.40 -16.86 3.13
CA ILE A 212 23.44 -15.82 2.69
C ILE A 212 22.14 -15.87 3.49
N LEU A 213 21.58 -17.05 3.76
CA LEU A 213 20.28 -17.16 4.43
C LEU A 213 20.25 -16.55 5.84
N PRO A 214 21.28 -16.73 6.70
CA PRO A 214 21.31 -16.08 8.00
C PRO A 214 21.28 -14.54 7.89
N ILE A 215 21.98 -13.99 6.91
CA ILE A 215 22.02 -12.54 6.67
C ILE A 215 20.65 -12.04 6.22
N VAL A 216 20.03 -12.70 5.23
CA VAL A 216 18.70 -12.32 4.73
C VAL A 216 17.65 -12.49 5.84
N LYS A 217 17.69 -13.56 6.63
CA LYS A 217 16.79 -13.76 7.78
C LYS A 217 16.91 -12.62 8.80
N LYS A 218 18.13 -12.19 9.11
CA LYS A 218 18.37 -11.04 10.00
C LYS A 218 17.86 -9.73 9.41
N GLU A 219 17.98 -9.52 8.10
CA GLU A 219 17.43 -8.34 7.42
C GLU A 219 15.89 -8.33 7.39
N VAL A 220 15.26 -9.49 7.24
CA VAL A 220 13.80 -9.67 7.28
C VAL A 220 13.27 -9.44 8.70
N ALA A 221 13.92 -10.01 9.72
CA ALA A 221 13.54 -9.85 11.13
C ALA A 221 13.60 -8.39 11.63
N LYS A 222 14.39 -7.52 10.98
CA LYS A 222 14.39 -6.08 11.26
C LYS A 222 13.15 -5.33 10.76
N ARG A 223 12.34 -5.96 9.90
CA ARG A 223 11.21 -5.31 9.20
C ARG A 223 9.86 -5.92 9.57
N VAL A 224 9.83 -7.21 9.88
CA VAL A 224 8.59 -7.95 10.16
C VAL A 224 8.79 -8.92 11.32
N ASN A 225 7.78 -9.03 12.18
CA ASN A 225 7.73 -10.00 13.26
C ASN A 225 7.29 -11.37 12.69
N PRO A 226 8.03 -12.48 12.95
CA PRO A 226 7.67 -13.81 12.47
C PRO A 226 6.31 -14.33 12.97
N ASN A 227 5.87 -13.88 14.15
CA ASN A 227 4.56 -14.27 14.70
C ASN A 227 3.40 -13.61 13.93
N HIS A 228 3.64 -12.40 13.40
CA HIS A 228 2.64 -11.64 12.65
C HIS A 228 2.65 -11.98 11.17
N TYR A 229 3.84 -12.20 10.60
CA TYR A 229 4.06 -12.47 9.20
C TYR A 229 4.98 -13.69 9.06
N PRO A 230 4.45 -14.93 9.15
CA PRO A 230 5.25 -16.15 9.08
C PRO A 230 5.80 -16.41 7.67
N ALA A 231 5.09 -16.00 6.62
CA ALA A 231 5.41 -16.36 5.23
C ALA A 231 6.83 -15.99 4.75
N PRO A 232 7.38 -14.78 5.01
CA PRO A 232 8.79 -14.49 4.70
C PRO A 232 9.77 -15.47 5.32
N PHE A 233 9.54 -15.92 6.56
CA PHE A 233 10.45 -16.83 7.26
C PHE A 233 10.29 -18.26 6.75
N LYS A 234 9.05 -18.69 6.48
CA LYS A 234 8.76 -19.98 5.83
C LYS A 234 9.36 -20.07 4.43
N ALA A 235 9.32 -18.99 3.64
CA ALA A 235 10.02 -18.95 2.36
C ALA A 235 11.54 -19.17 2.51
N LEU A 236 12.17 -18.60 3.53
CA LEU A 236 13.60 -18.79 3.79
C LEU A 236 13.90 -20.23 4.26
N GLU A 237 13.00 -20.86 5.01
CA GLU A 237 13.09 -22.29 5.39
C GLU A 237 13.05 -23.20 4.16
N VAL A 238 12.11 -22.95 3.23
CA VAL A 238 12.01 -23.68 1.95
C VAL A 238 13.28 -23.51 1.12
N LEU A 239 13.81 -22.29 1.05
CA LEU A 239 15.05 -21.99 0.32
C LEU A 239 16.29 -22.67 0.92
N ALA A 240 16.25 -23.11 2.18
CA ALA A 240 17.39 -23.73 2.86
C ALA A 240 17.61 -25.21 2.51
N LYS A 241 16.60 -25.92 1.99
CA LYS A 241 16.70 -27.36 1.67
C LYS A 241 17.49 -27.63 0.40
N THR A 242 18.10 -28.80 0.23
CA THR A 242 19.22 -29.01 -0.70
C THR A 242 18.91 -29.74 -2.01
N SER A 243 17.78 -30.43 -2.16
CA SER A 243 17.50 -31.31 -3.31
C SER A 243 16.26 -30.88 -4.08
N PHE A 244 16.35 -30.73 -5.42
CA PHE A 244 15.27 -30.14 -6.23
C PHE A 244 13.90 -30.82 -6.01
N SER A 245 13.84 -32.14 -5.93
CA SER A 245 12.57 -32.87 -5.73
C SER A 245 11.99 -32.70 -4.32
N ALA A 246 12.80 -32.82 -3.26
CA ALA A 246 12.32 -32.64 -1.89
C ALA A 246 12.01 -31.17 -1.57
N ASP A 247 12.78 -30.24 -2.15
CA ASP A 247 12.57 -28.80 -2.01
C ASP A 247 11.24 -28.36 -2.65
N TYR A 248 10.87 -28.98 -3.78
CA TYR A 248 9.62 -28.68 -4.50
C TYR A 248 8.39 -29.23 -3.78
N GLU A 249 8.50 -30.40 -3.14
CA GLU A 249 7.43 -30.94 -2.31
C GLU A 249 7.20 -30.08 -1.07
N LEU A 250 8.29 -29.64 -0.42
CA LEU A 250 8.20 -28.75 0.74
C LEU A 250 7.59 -27.39 0.37
N GLU A 251 7.87 -26.85 -0.80
CA GLU A 251 7.23 -25.62 -1.30
C GLU A 251 5.70 -25.76 -1.32
N LYS A 252 5.18 -26.84 -1.91
CA LYS A 252 3.74 -27.12 -1.99
C LYS A 252 3.11 -27.28 -0.60
N ILE A 253 3.70 -28.11 0.26
CA ILE A 253 3.20 -28.33 1.63
C ILE A 253 3.17 -27.00 2.40
N THR A 254 4.24 -26.21 2.30
CA THR A 254 4.34 -24.91 2.99
C THR A 254 3.32 -23.92 2.46
N PHE A 255 3.12 -23.86 1.14
CA PHE A 255 2.08 -23.05 0.51
C PHE A 255 0.69 -23.42 1.03
N CYS A 256 0.33 -24.71 0.98
CA CYS A 256 -0.98 -25.19 1.41
C CYS A 256 -1.24 -24.90 2.90
N GLY A 257 -0.25 -25.12 3.77
CA GLY A 257 -0.38 -24.80 5.19
C GLY A 257 -0.50 -23.29 5.46
N LEU A 258 0.17 -22.45 4.68
CA LEU A 258 0.09 -21.00 4.83
C LEU A 258 -1.23 -20.44 4.29
N VAL A 259 -1.71 -20.88 3.13
CA VAL A 259 -2.88 -20.26 2.48
C VAL A 259 -4.14 -20.39 3.35
N ILE A 260 -4.26 -21.45 4.15
CA ILE A 260 -5.38 -21.64 5.07
C ILE A 260 -5.21 -20.95 6.43
N SER A 261 -4.02 -20.38 6.71
CA SER A 261 -3.77 -19.69 7.99
C SER A 261 -4.61 -18.42 8.11
N SER A 262 -4.96 -18.05 9.35
CA SER A 262 -5.72 -16.82 9.61
C SER A 262 -4.98 -15.58 9.09
N GLN A 263 -3.66 -15.52 9.21
CA GLN A 263 -2.85 -14.41 8.69
C GLN A 263 -2.96 -14.29 7.16
N ALA A 264 -2.85 -15.39 6.43
CA ALA A 264 -2.99 -15.36 4.96
C ALA A 264 -4.41 -15.00 4.54
N GLN A 265 -5.43 -15.63 5.13
CA GLN A 265 -6.84 -15.33 4.84
C GLN A 265 -7.18 -13.86 5.07
N ASN A 266 -6.67 -13.29 6.17
CA ASN A 266 -6.81 -11.87 6.48
C ASN A 266 -6.11 -10.98 5.44
N LEU A 267 -4.86 -11.27 5.07
CA LEU A 267 -4.13 -10.49 4.08
C LEU A 267 -4.75 -10.57 2.68
N LEU A 268 -5.28 -11.74 2.29
CA LEU A 268 -6.02 -11.94 1.04
C LEU A 268 -7.32 -11.12 1.04
N ARG A 269 -8.08 -11.10 2.15
CA ARG A 269 -9.27 -10.25 2.29
C ARG A 269 -8.91 -8.78 2.17
N VAL A 270 -7.88 -8.31 2.87
CA VAL A 270 -7.41 -6.91 2.80
C VAL A 270 -6.98 -6.52 1.39
N PHE A 271 -6.31 -7.43 0.66
CA PHE A 271 -5.96 -7.20 -0.74
C PHE A 271 -7.21 -7.02 -1.61
N LEU A 272 -8.24 -7.85 -1.46
CA LEU A 272 -9.48 -7.70 -2.20
C LEU A 272 -10.24 -6.42 -1.83
N LEU A 273 -10.30 -6.07 -0.53
CA LEU A 273 -10.89 -4.82 -0.06
C LEU A 273 -10.23 -3.63 -0.76
N GLN A 274 -8.89 -3.59 -0.77
CA GLN A 274 -8.15 -2.52 -1.46
C GLN A 274 -8.44 -2.48 -2.97
N GLN A 275 -8.51 -3.64 -3.63
CA GLN A 275 -8.81 -3.72 -5.07
C GLN A 275 -10.24 -3.24 -5.38
N ASN A 276 -11.21 -3.65 -4.57
CA ASN A 276 -12.61 -3.27 -4.73
C ASN A 276 -12.80 -1.77 -4.47
N ALA A 277 -12.17 -1.22 -3.43
CA ALA A 277 -12.22 0.20 -3.18
C ALA A 277 -11.71 1.02 -4.36
N LYS A 278 -10.59 0.62 -4.97
CA LYS A 278 -10.05 1.29 -6.17
C LYS A 278 -10.96 1.14 -7.40
N LYS A 279 -11.75 0.07 -7.52
CA LYS A 279 -12.66 -0.14 -8.67
C LYS A 279 -13.90 0.76 -8.63
N ARG A 280 -14.34 1.20 -7.45
CA ARG A 280 -15.49 2.11 -7.29
C ARG A 280 -15.27 3.48 -7.92
N TRP A 281 -14.01 3.88 -8.08
CA TRP A 281 -13.65 5.20 -8.60
C TRP A 281 -13.29 5.15 -10.10
N PRO A 282 -13.56 6.22 -10.87
CA PRO A 282 -13.19 6.28 -12.29
C PRO A 282 -11.69 6.05 -12.51
N LYS A 283 -11.33 5.57 -13.70
CA LYS A 283 -9.92 5.36 -14.08
C LYS A 283 -9.23 6.66 -14.50
N GLU A 284 -10.00 7.62 -14.98
CA GLU A 284 -9.55 8.89 -15.53
C GLU A 284 -10.36 10.03 -14.91
N THR A 285 -9.81 11.24 -14.98
CA THR A 285 -10.42 12.47 -14.48
C THR A 285 -10.39 13.56 -15.55
N ARG A 286 -11.39 14.45 -15.52
CA ARG A 286 -11.38 15.68 -16.32
C ARG A 286 -10.36 16.69 -15.82
N ILE A 287 -9.93 16.58 -14.56
CA ILE A 287 -8.98 17.50 -13.94
C ILE A 287 -7.64 17.43 -14.68
N LYS A 288 -7.18 18.56 -15.23
CA LYS A 288 -5.89 18.68 -15.92
C LYS A 288 -4.95 19.64 -15.20
N ARG A 289 -5.48 20.64 -14.50
CA ARG A 289 -4.68 21.62 -13.74
C ARG A 289 -5.18 21.73 -12.31
N THR A 290 -4.25 21.80 -11.37
CA THR A 290 -4.55 21.85 -9.94
C THR A 290 -3.95 23.06 -9.27
N ALA A 291 -4.52 23.48 -8.15
CA ALA A 291 -3.91 24.44 -7.25
C ALA A 291 -3.99 23.93 -5.80
N VAL A 292 -3.00 24.32 -4.99
CA VAL A 292 -2.94 24.03 -3.56
C VAL A 292 -2.75 25.35 -2.81
N ILE A 293 -3.62 25.64 -1.86
CA ILE A 293 -3.60 26.86 -1.06
C ILE A 293 -2.98 26.56 0.30
N GLY A 294 -1.88 27.24 0.62
CA GLY A 294 -1.02 26.98 1.77
C GLY A 294 0.20 26.14 1.38
N ALA A 295 1.40 26.61 1.71
CA ALA A 295 2.67 25.91 1.47
C ALA A 295 3.28 25.28 2.74
N GLY A 296 2.46 25.11 3.78
CA GLY A 296 2.80 24.36 4.99
C GLY A 296 3.08 22.88 4.72
N ALA A 297 3.34 22.11 5.78
CA ALA A 297 3.77 20.71 5.65
C ALA A 297 2.80 19.85 4.83
N MET A 298 1.49 20.03 5.02
CA MET A 298 0.44 19.32 4.27
C MET A 298 0.35 19.81 2.82
N GLY A 299 0.23 21.12 2.60
CA GLY A 299 0.14 21.68 1.25
C GLY A 299 1.36 21.35 0.37
N ALA A 300 2.57 21.42 0.93
CA ALA A 300 3.78 20.97 0.26
C ALA A 300 3.74 19.46 -0.10
N GLY A 301 3.23 18.63 0.81
CA GLY A 301 3.05 17.20 0.57
C GLY A 301 2.01 16.88 -0.52
N ILE A 302 0.89 17.61 -0.54
CA ILE A 302 -0.17 17.48 -1.55
C ILE A 302 0.34 17.93 -2.92
N ALA A 303 1.03 19.07 -2.98
CA ALA A 303 1.64 19.57 -4.21
C ALA A 303 2.66 18.57 -4.79
N TYR A 304 3.49 17.97 -3.93
CA TYR A 304 4.40 16.89 -4.33
C TYR A 304 3.65 15.66 -4.87
N ALA A 305 2.55 15.23 -4.22
CA ALA A 305 1.78 14.06 -4.65
C ALA A 305 1.13 14.28 -6.03
N LEU A 306 0.51 15.45 -6.25
CA LEU A 306 -0.12 15.84 -7.51
C LEU A 306 0.90 15.92 -8.66
N SER A 307 1.99 16.66 -8.46
CA SER A 307 3.04 16.84 -9.47
C SER A 307 3.77 15.55 -9.81
N LYS A 308 4.01 14.67 -8.84
CA LYS A 308 4.54 13.32 -9.09
C LYS A 308 3.59 12.45 -9.92
N ALA A 309 2.28 12.65 -9.78
CA ALA A 309 1.27 11.99 -10.60
C ALA A 309 1.09 12.65 -11.99
N GLY A 310 1.83 13.72 -12.28
CA GLY A 310 1.86 14.38 -13.57
C GLY A 310 0.90 15.58 -13.71
N PHE A 311 0.26 16.02 -12.63
CA PHE A 311 -0.62 17.19 -12.66
C PHE A 311 0.17 18.48 -12.43
N PRO A 312 0.06 19.50 -13.30
CA PRO A 312 0.48 20.86 -12.99
C PRO A 312 -0.16 21.38 -11.70
N VAL A 313 0.66 21.97 -10.82
CA VAL A 313 0.23 22.49 -9.52
C VAL A 313 0.60 23.96 -9.39
N ARG A 314 -0.41 24.80 -9.16
CA ARG A 314 -0.17 26.16 -8.68
C ARG A 314 -0.14 26.16 -7.15
N LEU A 315 1.01 26.44 -6.55
CA LEU A 315 1.18 26.47 -5.10
C LEU A 315 1.06 27.92 -4.62
N VAL A 316 -0.02 28.22 -3.92
CA VAL A 316 -0.35 29.58 -3.45
C VAL A 316 0.00 29.70 -1.97
N GLU A 317 0.83 30.67 -1.60
CA GLU A 317 1.12 31.01 -0.21
C GLU A 317 1.41 32.51 -0.10
N LYS A 318 0.74 33.20 0.83
CA LYS A 318 0.89 34.66 1.00
C LYS A 318 2.26 35.01 1.58
N ASP A 319 2.73 34.21 2.55
CA ASP A 319 4.02 34.43 3.20
C ASP A 319 5.17 33.83 2.39
N GLU A 320 6.11 34.67 1.97
CA GLU A 320 7.24 34.24 1.13
C GLU A 320 8.15 33.23 1.82
N LYS A 321 8.35 33.37 3.14
CA LYS A 321 9.21 32.46 3.90
C LYS A 321 8.59 31.05 3.93
N ASN A 322 7.28 30.96 4.16
CA ASN A 322 6.52 29.71 4.12
C ASN A 322 6.51 29.10 2.72
N LEU A 323 6.34 29.91 1.67
CA LEU A 323 6.39 29.45 0.29
C LEU A 323 7.75 28.80 -0.04
N LEU A 324 8.85 29.48 0.30
CA LEU A 324 10.20 28.96 0.12
C LEU A 324 10.46 27.71 0.96
N LYS A 325 9.95 27.65 2.20
CA LYS A 325 10.03 26.47 3.07
C LYS A 325 9.31 25.28 2.45
N GLY A 326 8.10 25.47 1.93
CA GLY A 326 7.34 24.45 1.21
C GLY A 326 8.08 23.92 -0.02
N LEU A 327 8.63 24.81 -0.84
CA LEU A 327 9.44 24.42 -2.02
C LEU A 327 10.69 23.60 -1.64
N ARG A 328 11.38 23.98 -0.56
CA ARG A 328 12.52 23.19 -0.03
C ARG A 328 12.09 21.81 0.43
N GLN A 329 10.94 21.69 1.10
CA GLN A 329 10.38 20.40 1.51
C GLN A 329 10.08 19.52 0.30
N ILE A 330 9.42 20.06 -0.73
CA ILE A 330 9.11 19.33 -1.97
C ILE A 330 10.40 18.88 -2.68
N SER A 331 11.39 19.76 -2.79
CA SER A 331 12.69 19.43 -3.40
C SER A 331 13.39 18.30 -2.64
N ALA A 332 13.34 18.31 -1.30
CA ALA A 332 13.89 17.25 -0.46
C ALA A 332 13.16 15.91 -0.66
N LEU A 333 11.85 15.91 -0.90
CA LEU A 333 11.08 14.69 -1.21
C LEU A 333 11.53 14.09 -2.55
N TYR A 334 11.68 14.90 -3.60
CA TYR A 334 12.20 14.42 -4.88
C TYR A 334 13.63 13.91 -4.78
N LYS A 335 14.50 14.59 -4.02
CA LYS A 335 15.86 14.12 -3.76
C LYS A 335 15.86 12.73 -3.12
N LYS A 336 15.02 12.51 -2.12
CA LYS A 336 14.85 11.20 -1.47
C LYS A 336 14.34 10.12 -2.44
N ASP A 337 13.43 10.46 -3.34
CA ASP A 337 12.96 9.52 -4.36
C ASP A 337 14.07 9.10 -5.34
N VAL A 338 14.93 10.05 -5.74
CA VAL A 338 16.10 9.76 -6.59
C VAL A 338 17.12 8.89 -5.85
N GLU A 339 17.45 9.22 -4.60
CA GLU A 339 18.35 8.43 -3.75
C GLU A 339 17.83 7.00 -3.56
N ARG A 340 16.51 6.84 -3.38
CA ARG A 340 15.84 5.55 -3.25
C ARG A 340 15.57 4.85 -4.59
N ARG A 341 16.03 5.42 -5.71
CA ARG A 341 15.85 4.91 -7.08
C ARG A 341 14.38 4.69 -7.46
N ARG A 342 13.48 5.49 -6.90
CA ARG A 342 12.04 5.50 -7.24
C ARG A 342 11.77 6.35 -8.48
N LEU A 343 12.60 7.37 -8.72
CA LEU A 343 12.58 8.24 -9.89
C LEU A 343 14.01 8.44 -10.39
N LYS A 344 14.18 8.63 -11.71
CA LYS A 344 15.42 9.12 -12.27
C LYS A 344 15.55 10.63 -12.05
N LYS A 345 16.78 11.15 -12.10
CA LYS A 345 17.06 12.58 -11.88
C LYS A 345 16.26 13.51 -12.82
N HIS A 346 16.14 13.16 -14.11
CA HIS A 346 15.38 13.97 -15.07
C HIS A 346 13.86 13.86 -14.87
N GLU A 347 13.35 12.69 -14.48
CA GLU A 347 11.93 12.49 -14.14
C GLU A 347 11.55 13.34 -12.92
N ALA A 348 12.37 13.31 -11.86
CA ALA A 348 12.17 14.12 -10.67
C ALA A 348 12.21 15.63 -10.98
N LYS A 349 13.15 16.08 -11.83
CA LYS A 349 13.22 17.49 -12.28
C LYS A 349 11.94 17.90 -13.02
N ARG A 350 11.50 17.08 -13.99
CA ARG A 350 10.27 17.32 -14.76
C ARG A 350 9.05 17.43 -13.85
N CYS A 351 8.89 16.52 -12.88
CA CYS A 351 7.78 16.60 -11.94
C CYS A 351 7.86 17.86 -11.07
N PHE A 352 9.04 18.24 -10.59
CA PHE A 352 9.21 19.48 -9.82
C PHE A 352 8.87 20.73 -10.63
N GLU A 353 9.24 20.77 -11.92
CA GLU A 353 8.92 21.87 -12.85
C GLU A 353 7.41 22.02 -13.13
N LEU A 354 6.57 21.02 -12.78
CA LEU A 354 5.10 21.15 -12.82
C LEU A 354 4.55 22.06 -11.72
N ILE A 355 5.37 22.46 -10.75
CA ILE A 355 4.95 23.27 -9.61
C ILE A 355 5.29 24.74 -9.86
N SER A 356 4.25 25.57 -9.93
CA SER A 356 4.37 27.02 -10.10
C SER A 356 4.02 27.73 -8.79
N PRO A 357 5.02 28.20 -8.01
CA PRO A 357 4.78 28.95 -6.77
C PRO A 357 4.27 30.36 -7.07
N THR A 358 3.36 30.86 -6.23
CA THR A 358 2.81 32.23 -6.35
C THR A 358 2.30 32.73 -4.99
N LYS A 359 2.18 34.05 -4.84
CA LYS A 359 1.46 34.69 -3.73
C LYS A 359 0.00 35.03 -4.08
N GLU A 360 -0.30 35.06 -5.37
CA GLU A 360 -1.58 35.51 -5.93
C GLU A 360 -2.55 34.36 -6.15
N PHE A 361 -3.84 34.61 -5.89
CA PHE A 361 -4.96 33.69 -6.13
C PHE A 361 -5.37 33.67 -7.61
N SER A 362 -4.44 33.57 -8.55
CA SER A 362 -4.77 33.45 -9.97
C SER A 362 -5.21 32.01 -10.31
N LEU A 363 -6.48 31.69 -10.04
CA LEU A 363 -7.03 30.32 -10.01
C LEU A 363 -7.96 29.99 -11.19
N SER A 364 -8.20 30.93 -12.10
CA SER A 364 -9.18 30.78 -13.20
C SER A 364 -8.95 29.58 -14.13
N ALA A 365 -7.70 29.12 -14.25
CA ALA A 365 -7.31 27.99 -15.08
C ALA A 365 -7.28 26.63 -14.34
N ALA A 366 -7.52 26.60 -13.02
CA ALA A 366 -7.48 25.38 -12.23
C ALA A 366 -8.81 24.63 -12.34
N ASP A 367 -8.76 23.31 -12.55
CA ASP A 367 -9.93 22.44 -12.52
C ASP A 367 -10.25 21.94 -11.10
N LEU A 368 -9.23 21.87 -10.24
CA LEU A 368 -9.31 21.52 -8.82
C LEU A 368 -8.44 22.46 -7.99
N VAL A 369 -8.98 23.00 -6.90
CA VAL A 369 -8.25 23.76 -5.88
C VAL A 369 -8.37 23.04 -4.54
N ILE A 370 -7.25 22.77 -3.86
CA ILE A 370 -7.22 22.13 -2.54
C ILE A 370 -6.71 23.12 -1.50
N GLU A 371 -7.55 23.45 -0.52
CA GLU A 371 -7.23 24.29 0.63
C GLU A 371 -6.53 23.46 1.71
N ALA A 372 -5.35 23.90 2.17
CA ALA A 372 -4.53 23.22 3.17
C ALA A 372 -3.84 24.22 4.13
N ILE A 373 -4.61 25.17 4.65
CA ILE A 373 -4.23 26.19 5.63
C ILE A 373 -4.56 25.75 7.06
N TYR A 374 -4.31 26.64 8.02
CA TYR A 374 -4.57 26.42 9.44
C TYR A 374 -6.03 26.05 9.77
N GLU A 375 -6.22 25.29 10.84
CA GLU A 375 -7.50 24.69 11.23
C GLU A 375 -8.36 25.67 12.04
N ASP A 376 -8.91 26.68 11.35
CA ASP A 376 -9.80 27.70 11.92
C ASP A 376 -10.97 27.98 10.96
N TYR A 377 -12.21 28.02 11.48
CA TYR A 377 -13.40 28.24 10.66
C TYR A 377 -13.38 29.59 9.95
N LEU A 378 -13.11 30.68 10.67
CA LEU A 378 -13.21 32.04 10.10
C LEU A 378 -12.17 32.23 9.00
N ILE A 379 -10.93 31.80 9.24
CA ILE A 379 -9.84 31.89 8.27
C ILE A 379 -10.15 31.03 7.04
N LYS A 380 -10.64 29.79 7.22
CA LYS A 380 -10.96 28.91 6.09
C LYS A 380 -12.14 29.43 5.29
N GLU A 381 -13.22 29.88 5.92
CA GLU A 381 -14.36 30.46 5.21
C GLU A 381 -13.97 31.67 4.36
N GLU A 382 -13.14 32.58 4.89
CA GLU A 382 -12.63 33.73 4.14
C GLU A 382 -11.79 33.30 2.93
N VAL A 383 -10.89 32.32 3.13
CA VAL A 383 -10.06 31.78 2.05
C VAL A 383 -10.90 31.02 1.03
N LEU A 384 -11.91 30.26 1.44
CA LEU A 384 -12.82 29.54 0.55
C LEU A 384 -13.62 30.53 -0.32
N ARG A 385 -14.16 31.61 0.24
CA ARG A 385 -14.78 32.70 -0.54
C ARG A 385 -13.80 33.34 -1.53
N THR A 386 -12.56 33.56 -1.09
CA THR A 386 -11.50 34.11 -1.96
C THR A 386 -11.17 33.16 -3.10
N ILE A 387 -11.05 31.85 -2.84
CA ILE A 387 -10.84 30.82 -3.86
C ILE A 387 -12.00 30.85 -4.85
N GLU A 388 -13.24 30.85 -4.35
CA GLU A 388 -14.44 30.80 -5.18
C GLU A 388 -14.53 31.97 -6.17
N ASN A 389 -14.25 33.18 -5.68
CA ASN A 389 -14.28 34.41 -6.48
C ASN A 389 -13.19 34.49 -7.55
N ASN A 390 -12.08 33.75 -7.39
CA ASN A 390 -10.95 33.78 -8.31
C ASN A 390 -10.84 32.52 -9.19
N ALA A 391 -11.64 31.49 -8.91
CA ALA A 391 -11.68 30.24 -9.65
C ALA A 391 -12.76 30.29 -10.75
N SER A 392 -12.60 29.45 -11.78
CA SER A 392 -13.66 29.27 -12.78
C SER A 392 -14.91 28.67 -12.12
N PRO A 393 -16.13 28.98 -12.60
CA PRO A 393 -17.37 28.31 -12.20
C PRO A 393 -17.35 26.77 -12.25
N ARG A 394 -16.48 26.18 -13.06
CA ARG A 394 -16.36 24.71 -13.25
C ARG A 394 -15.30 24.07 -12.35
N THR A 395 -14.55 24.88 -11.61
CA THR A 395 -13.50 24.43 -10.69
C THR A 395 -14.13 23.72 -9.50
N ILE A 396 -13.59 22.54 -9.18
CA ILE A 396 -13.90 21.84 -7.93
C ILE A 396 -13.08 22.49 -6.81
N ILE A 397 -13.72 22.79 -5.69
CA ILE A 397 -13.05 23.34 -4.50
C ILE A 397 -13.02 22.23 -3.46
N ALA A 398 -11.85 21.96 -2.90
CA ALA A 398 -11.68 20.97 -1.86
C ALA A 398 -10.99 21.54 -0.62
N THR A 399 -11.34 21.03 0.55
CA THR A 399 -10.63 21.35 1.81
C THR A 399 -9.93 20.11 2.37
N ASN A 400 -8.70 20.28 2.86
CA ASN A 400 -7.94 19.28 3.60
C ASN A 400 -8.16 19.39 5.12
N THR A 401 -9.30 19.91 5.56
CA THR A 401 -9.65 19.90 6.99
C THR A 401 -9.68 18.47 7.54
N SER A 402 -9.33 18.32 8.81
CA SER A 402 -9.20 17.07 9.56
C SER A 402 -10.22 16.94 10.69
N SER A 403 -10.84 18.05 11.09
CA SER A 403 -11.76 18.12 12.23
C SER A 403 -12.95 19.05 12.04
N LEU A 404 -12.91 20.00 11.10
CA LEU A 404 -14.02 20.93 10.85
C LEU A 404 -15.06 20.28 9.95
N SER A 405 -16.32 20.63 10.17
CA SER A 405 -17.44 20.17 9.36
C SER A 405 -17.32 20.72 7.95
N VAL A 406 -17.31 19.82 6.98
CA VAL A 406 -17.31 20.16 5.56
C VAL A 406 -18.65 20.78 5.18
N GLU A 407 -19.75 20.33 5.76
CA GLU A 407 -21.08 20.94 5.58
C GLU A 407 -21.06 22.41 5.95
N LYS A 408 -20.59 22.72 7.16
CA LYS A 408 -20.55 24.09 7.68
C LYS A 408 -19.63 24.99 6.85
N LEU A 409 -18.47 24.49 6.43
CA LEU A 409 -17.56 25.24 5.54
C LEU A 409 -18.20 25.50 4.16
N GLY A 410 -19.00 24.55 3.67
CA GLY A 410 -19.73 24.67 2.41
C GLY A 410 -20.72 25.84 2.40
N HIS A 411 -21.36 26.16 3.54
CA HIS A 411 -22.29 27.29 3.65
C HIS A 411 -21.64 28.66 3.38
N ALA A 412 -20.32 28.78 3.47
CA ALA A 412 -19.63 30.03 3.14
C ALA A 412 -19.52 30.29 1.63
N LEU A 413 -19.79 29.30 0.79
CA LEU A 413 -19.68 29.34 -0.66
C LEU A 413 -21.02 29.67 -1.33
N GLN A 414 -20.96 30.37 -2.46
CA GLN A 414 -22.13 30.65 -3.31
C GLN A 414 -22.56 29.42 -4.11
N ARG A 415 -21.63 28.51 -4.40
CA ARG A 415 -21.85 27.28 -5.16
C ARG A 415 -21.31 26.06 -4.41
N PRO A 416 -21.96 25.67 -3.29
CA PRO A 416 -21.51 24.56 -2.45
C PRO A 416 -21.56 23.21 -3.19
N GLU A 417 -22.28 23.11 -4.31
CA GLU A 417 -22.43 21.88 -5.09
C GLU A 417 -21.10 21.37 -5.69
N ARG A 418 -20.11 22.26 -5.83
CA ARG A 418 -18.75 21.93 -6.31
C ARG A 418 -17.70 21.83 -5.20
N PHE A 419 -18.13 21.84 -3.94
CA PHE A 419 -17.27 21.77 -2.76
C PHE A 419 -17.22 20.35 -2.18
N VAL A 420 -16.05 19.91 -1.71
CA VAL A 420 -15.87 18.57 -1.12
C VAL A 420 -14.70 18.54 -0.12
N GLY A 421 -14.77 17.71 0.92
CA GLY A 421 -13.60 17.40 1.74
C GLY A 421 -12.67 16.42 1.04
N MET A 422 -11.37 16.69 1.08
CA MET A 422 -10.30 15.81 0.63
C MET A 422 -9.25 15.72 1.72
N HIS A 423 -9.48 14.87 2.72
CA HIS A 423 -8.65 14.76 3.91
C HIS A 423 -7.46 13.83 3.67
N PHE A 424 -6.27 14.42 3.53
CA PHE A 424 -4.99 13.72 3.44
C PHE A 424 -4.37 13.53 4.83
N PHE A 425 -3.61 12.44 4.98
CA PHE A 425 -2.93 12.11 6.24
C PHE A 425 -1.44 12.47 6.19
N ASN A 426 -0.91 13.01 7.29
CA ASN A 426 0.49 13.35 7.44
C ASN A 426 1.35 12.10 7.78
N PRO A 427 2.51 11.87 7.13
CA PRO A 427 3.06 12.57 5.96
C PRO A 427 2.43 12.14 4.63
N VAL A 428 2.04 13.11 3.80
CA VAL A 428 1.33 12.89 2.53
C VAL A 428 2.13 12.01 1.55
N ASP A 429 3.46 12.03 1.57
CA ASP A 429 4.30 11.19 0.71
C ASP A 429 4.30 9.70 1.09
N LYS A 430 3.87 9.38 2.32
CA LYS A 430 3.86 8.01 2.86
C LYS A 430 2.47 7.47 3.05
N MET A 431 1.53 8.30 3.49
CA MET A 431 0.20 7.85 3.85
C MET A 431 -0.63 7.56 2.59
N PRO A 432 -1.13 6.32 2.42
CA PRO A 432 -1.85 5.92 1.22
C PRO A 432 -3.31 6.39 1.18
N LEU A 433 -3.95 6.61 2.33
CA LEU A 433 -5.37 6.98 2.43
C LEU A 433 -5.63 8.46 2.09
N VAL A 434 -6.78 8.72 1.47
CA VAL A 434 -7.46 10.03 1.45
C VAL A 434 -8.95 9.80 1.66
N GLU A 435 -9.55 10.50 2.62
CA GLU A 435 -11.00 10.48 2.82
C GLU A 435 -11.65 11.56 1.92
N ILE A 436 -12.73 11.18 1.23
CA ILE A 436 -13.55 12.05 0.38
C ILE A 436 -14.87 12.30 1.10
N ILE A 437 -15.11 13.56 1.48
CA ILE A 437 -16.21 13.95 2.36
C ILE A 437 -17.16 14.90 1.63
N PRO A 438 -18.19 14.42 0.94
CA PRO A 438 -19.23 15.29 0.41
C PRO A 438 -20.04 15.95 1.53
N SER A 439 -20.42 17.22 1.31
CA SER A 439 -21.55 17.87 1.97
C SER A 439 -22.87 17.39 1.36
N GLU A 440 -24.01 17.72 1.97
CA GLU A 440 -25.34 17.41 1.44
C GLU A 440 -25.56 18.03 0.05
N SER A 441 -24.95 19.19 -0.19
CA SER A 441 -25.05 19.90 -1.47
C SER A 441 -24.10 19.37 -2.55
N THR A 442 -23.03 18.63 -2.19
CA THR A 442 -22.00 18.20 -3.16
C THR A 442 -22.58 17.32 -4.27
N GLU A 443 -22.35 17.68 -5.53
CA GLU A 443 -22.75 16.84 -6.66
C GLU A 443 -21.94 15.52 -6.68
N GLU A 444 -22.61 14.41 -6.98
CA GLU A 444 -21.93 13.11 -7.10
C GLU A 444 -20.80 13.12 -8.14
N LYS A 445 -20.92 13.90 -9.22
CA LYS A 445 -19.85 14.05 -10.22
C LYS A 445 -18.57 14.63 -9.60
N VAL A 446 -18.69 15.53 -8.63
CA VAL A 446 -17.56 16.14 -7.92
C VAL A 446 -16.87 15.10 -7.05
N VAL A 447 -17.65 14.27 -6.34
CA VAL A 447 -17.16 13.14 -5.54
C VAL A 447 -16.38 12.16 -6.42
N GLN A 448 -16.91 11.81 -7.59
CA GLN A 448 -16.27 10.89 -8.53
C GLN A 448 -14.95 11.45 -9.09
N GLU A 449 -14.90 12.74 -9.44
CA GLU A 449 -13.67 13.39 -9.92
C GLU A 449 -12.61 13.50 -8.81
N ALA A 450 -13.00 13.82 -7.57
CA ALA A 450 -12.12 13.85 -6.42
C ALA A 450 -11.52 12.46 -6.11
N GLY A 451 -12.34 11.42 -6.14
CA GLY A 451 -11.85 10.05 -5.99
C GLY A 451 -10.97 9.58 -7.15
N ALA A 452 -11.29 9.98 -8.39
CA ALA A 452 -10.50 9.64 -9.58
C ALA A 452 -9.09 10.22 -9.50
N ILE A 453 -8.94 11.51 -9.15
CA ILE A 453 -7.61 12.12 -9.03
C ILE A 453 -6.80 11.52 -7.88
N VAL A 454 -7.42 11.20 -6.74
CA VAL A 454 -6.76 10.49 -5.63
C VAL A 454 -6.24 9.13 -6.08
N LYS A 455 -7.04 8.37 -6.81
CA LYS A 455 -6.63 7.09 -7.38
C LYS A 455 -5.49 7.24 -8.38
N MET A 456 -5.52 8.27 -9.24
CA MET A 456 -4.44 8.57 -10.19
C MET A 456 -3.13 8.97 -9.49
N MET A 457 -3.19 9.56 -8.30
CA MET A 457 -2.01 9.78 -7.45
C MET A 457 -1.43 8.49 -6.84
N GLY A 458 -2.05 7.34 -7.08
CA GLY A 458 -1.68 6.06 -6.47
C GLY A 458 -2.11 5.91 -5.00
N LYS A 459 -2.97 6.80 -4.52
CA LYS A 459 -3.57 6.76 -3.18
C LYS A 459 -4.86 5.93 -3.18
N VAL A 460 -5.42 5.70 -2.01
CA VAL A 460 -6.65 4.93 -1.77
C VAL A 460 -7.74 5.91 -1.34
N PRO A 461 -8.72 6.23 -2.20
CA PRO A 461 -9.85 7.07 -1.83
C PRO A 461 -10.90 6.25 -1.09
N VAL A 462 -11.40 6.78 0.01
CA VAL A 462 -12.51 6.25 0.81
C VAL A 462 -13.58 7.32 0.94
N ARG A 463 -14.86 6.98 0.79
CA ARG A 463 -15.95 7.93 0.98
C ARG A 463 -16.37 7.93 2.45
N ALA A 464 -16.57 9.09 3.03
CA ALA A 464 -17.13 9.28 4.37
C ALA A 464 -18.17 10.41 4.32
N LYS A 465 -19.25 10.34 5.10
CA LYS A 465 -20.11 11.51 5.33
C LYS A 465 -19.44 12.47 6.29
N ASP A 466 -19.89 13.72 6.26
CA ASP A 466 -19.44 14.72 7.23
C ASP A 466 -19.84 14.30 8.65
N ALA A 467 -18.84 14.20 9.51
CA ALA A 467 -18.97 13.83 10.92
C ALA A 467 -17.71 14.30 11.65
N PRO A 468 -17.77 14.61 12.96
CA PRO A 468 -16.58 14.97 13.73
C PRO A 468 -15.47 13.92 13.59
N GLY A 469 -14.36 14.31 12.98
CA GLY A 469 -13.20 13.43 12.73
C GLY A 469 -13.41 12.35 11.65
N PHE A 470 -14.47 12.44 10.85
CA PHE A 470 -14.81 11.55 9.74
C PHE A 470 -14.78 10.07 10.15
N ILE A 471 -13.84 9.28 9.60
CA ILE A 471 -13.65 7.88 9.98
C ILE A 471 -12.45 7.76 10.92
N VAL A 472 -11.24 8.02 10.42
CA VAL A 472 -10.01 7.68 11.13
C VAL A 472 -9.86 8.47 12.44
N ASN A 473 -10.03 9.79 12.38
CA ASN A 473 -9.82 10.63 13.56
C ASN A 473 -10.91 10.38 14.61
N ASN A 474 -12.14 10.05 14.18
CA ASN A 474 -13.22 9.66 15.08
C ASN A 474 -12.88 8.39 15.87
N ILE A 475 -12.46 7.31 15.19
CA ILE A 475 -12.07 6.06 15.86
C ILE A 475 -10.84 6.29 16.75
N LEU A 476 -9.85 7.06 16.27
CA LEU A 476 -8.66 7.37 17.06
C LEU A 476 -8.98 8.17 18.32
N ALA A 477 -9.95 9.08 18.29
CA ALA A 477 -10.36 9.82 19.49
C ALA A 477 -10.82 8.87 20.62
N HIS A 478 -11.63 7.86 20.28
CA HIS A 478 -12.07 6.84 21.23
C HIS A 478 -10.92 5.94 21.71
N TYR A 479 -10.00 5.60 20.81
CA TYR A 479 -8.78 4.86 21.13
C TYR A 479 -7.89 5.61 22.13
N PHE A 480 -7.66 6.91 21.92
CA PHE A 480 -6.89 7.74 22.86
C PHE A 480 -7.59 7.88 24.21
N LEU A 481 -8.92 8.07 24.21
CA LEU A 481 -9.70 8.19 25.44
C LEU A 481 -9.50 6.98 26.36
N VAL A 482 -9.66 5.78 25.81
CA VAL A 482 -9.47 4.55 26.58
C VAL A 482 -7.99 4.35 26.94
N ALA A 483 -7.04 4.70 26.06
CA ALA A 483 -5.62 4.63 26.40
C ALA A 483 -5.26 5.53 27.59
N PHE A 484 -5.79 6.76 27.64
CA PHE A 484 -5.58 7.68 28.76
C PHE A 484 -6.25 7.20 30.04
N HIS A 485 -7.44 6.60 29.95
CA HIS A 485 -8.09 5.96 31.09
C HIS A 485 -7.27 4.76 31.61
N LEU A 486 -6.78 3.88 30.73
CA LEU A 486 -5.91 2.77 31.13
C LEU A 486 -4.63 3.29 31.78
N PHE A 487 -4.10 4.42 31.31
CA PHE A 487 -2.94 5.04 31.93
C PHE A 487 -3.21 5.67 33.28
N SER A 488 -4.39 6.27 33.52
CA SER A 488 -4.73 6.81 34.84
C SER A 488 -4.75 5.72 35.92
N ILE A 489 -5.11 4.49 35.55
CA ILE A 489 -5.14 3.33 36.45
C ILE A 489 -3.77 2.63 36.56
N THR A 490 -3.08 2.43 35.43
CA THR A 490 -1.82 1.65 35.41
C THR A 490 -0.58 2.48 35.75
N ARG A 491 -0.62 3.79 35.49
CA ARG A 491 0.51 4.72 35.56
C ARG A 491 1.73 4.26 34.75
N ASN A 492 1.51 3.42 33.74
CA ASN A 492 2.57 2.85 32.89
C ASN A 492 2.18 2.93 31.41
N PHE A 493 2.47 4.07 30.78
CA PHE A 493 2.19 4.27 29.36
C PHE A 493 3.06 3.40 28.45
N GLU A 494 4.29 3.03 28.87
CA GLU A 494 5.19 2.16 28.12
C GLU A 494 4.65 0.73 28.01
N LEU A 495 3.98 0.24 29.06
CA LEU A 495 3.24 -1.03 29.01
C LEU A 495 2.16 -0.97 27.94
N ILE A 496 1.41 0.12 27.87
CA ILE A 496 0.30 0.28 26.92
C ILE A 496 0.83 0.38 25.48
N ASP A 497 1.89 1.17 25.28
CA ASP A 497 2.55 1.28 23.97
C ASP A 497 3.12 -0.06 23.52
N ARG A 498 3.84 -0.77 24.40
CA ARG A 498 4.41 -2.09 24.09
C ARG A 498 3.34 -3.11 23.75
N ALA A 499 2.23 -3.13 24.51
CA ALA A 499 1.11 -4.03 24.25
C ALA A 499 0.52 -3.81 22.84
N MET A 500 0.36 -2.55 22.42
CA MET A 500 -0.18 -2.22 21.10
C MET A 500 0.82 -2.43 19.96
N LEU A 501 2.13 -2.29 20.21
CA LEU A 501 3.18 -2.67 19.27
C LEU A 501 3.21 -4.19 19.06
N GLU A 502 3.13 -4.99 20.13
CA GLU A 502 3.04 -6.45 20.04
C GLU A 502 1.69 -6.90 19.44
N PHE A 503 0.61 -6.14 19.63
CA PHE A 503 -0.63 -6.36 18.89
C PHE A 503 -0.44 -6.18 17.37
N GLY A 504 0.50 -5.33 16.94
CA GLY A 504 0.87 -5.11 15.55
C GLY A 504 0.59 -3.70 15.03
N MET A 505 0.20 -2.75 15.89
CA MET A 505 0.13 -1.33 15.50
C MET A 505 1.54 -0.80 15.21
N PRO A 506 1.69 0.18 14.28
CA PRO A 506 2.99 0.76 13.98
C PRO A 506 3.58 1.60 15.11
N MET A 507 2.71 2.15 15.96
CA MET A 507 3.05 2.97 17.13
C MET A 507 2.05 2.67 18.24
N GLY A 508 2.51 2.77 19.49
CA GLY A 508 1.61 2.77 20.65
C GLY A 508 0.81 4.07 20.76
N PRO A 509 -0.27 4.11 21.56
CA PRO A 509 -1.12 5.30 21.68
C PRO A 509 -0.36 6.54 22.18
N PHE A 510 0.58 6.39 23.10
CA PHE A 510 1.30 7.54 23.67
C PHE A 510 2.37 8.07 22.72
N GLU A 511 3.09 7.18 22.04
CA GLU A 511 3.97 7.58 20.94
C GLU A 511 3.20 8.27 19.80
N LEU A 512 2.05 7.73 19.42
CA LEU A 512 1.20 8.34 18.39
C LEU A 512 0.70 9.71 18.86
N GLY A 513 0.31 9.83 20.12
CA GLY A 513 -0.12 11.11 20.71
C GLY A 513 0.98 12.17 20.68
N ASP A 514 2.23 11.79 20.94
CA ASP A 514 3.38 12.69 20.78
C ASP A 514 3.65 13.10 19.32
N GLN A 515 3.33 12.24 18.33
CA GLN A 515 3.43 12.63 16.92
C GLN A 515 2.33 13.60 16.51
N VAL A 516 1.10 13.39 17.00
CA VAL A 516 -0.07 14.23 16.69
C VAL A 516 0.07 15.58 17.38
N GLY A 517 0.38 15.57 18.68
CA GLY A 517 0.44 16.76 19.53
C GLY A 517 -0.56 16.66 20.68
N ILE A 518 -0.07 16.83 21.90
CA ILE A 518 -0.88 16.66 23.12
C ILE A 518 -1.97 17.73 23.26
N ASP A 519 -1.71 18.94 22.77
CA ASP A 519 -2.69 20.02 22.69
C ASP A 519 -3.84 19.70 21.75
N ILE A 520 -3.57 19.08 20.60
CA ILE A 520 -4.62 18.64 19.67
C ILE A 520 -5.50 17.58 20.34
N LEU A 521 -4.88 16.61 21.02
CA LEU A 521 -5.62 15.57 21.75
C LEU A 521 -6.47 16.15 22.89
N TYR A 522 -5.95 17.14 23.61
CA TYR A 522 -6.70 17.86 24.65
C TYR A 522 -7.91 18.61 24.07
N HIS A 523 -7.74 19.30 22.93
CA HIS A 523 -8.84 19.97 22.25
C HIS A 523 -9.93 19.00 21.80
N VAL A 524 -9.53 17.85 21.24
CA VAL A 524 -10.46 16.76 20.87
C VAL A 524 -11.20 16.23 22.10
N GLN A 525 -10.49 15.94 23.19
CA GLN A 525 -11.11 15.48 24.44
C GLN A 525 -12.14 16.48 24.97
N LYS A 526 -11.77 17.76 25.08
CA LYS A 526 -12.63 18.79 25.67
C LYS A 526 -13.88 19.09 24.83
N ASN A 527 -13.77 19.03 23.51
CA ASN A 527 -14.85 19.42 22.61
C ASN A 527 -15.74 18.26 22.14
N ILE A 528 -15.26 17.01 22.20
CA ILE A 528 -15.97 15.84 21.67
C ILE A 528 -16.36 14.85 22.79
N LEU A 529 -15.63 14.81 23.90
CA LEU A 529 -15.70 13.74 24.91
C LEU A 529 -15.72 14.26 26.36
N SER A 530 -16.26 15.46 26.59
CA SER A 530 -16.20 16.20 27.87
C SER A 530 -16.64 15.41 29.10
N ASP A 531 -17.51 14.41 28.92
CA ASP A 531 -18.22 13.74 30.02
C ASP A 531 -17.56 12.43 30.46
N VAL A 532 -16.46 12.00 29.82
CA VAL A 532 -15.92 10.64 30.00
C VAL A 532 -14.63 10.58 30.83
N PHE A 533 -13.85 11.66 30.95
CA PHE A 533 -12.60 11.66 31.73
C PHE A 533 -12.09 13.07 32.10
N SER A 534 -11.44 13.18 33.27
CA SER A 534 -10.75 14.40 33.73
C SER A 534 -9.51 14.71 32.87
N ALA A 535 -9.53 15.84 32.15
CA ALA A 535 -8.44 16.28 31.30
C ALA A 535 -7.19 16.80 32.05
N GLY A 536 -7.15 16.68 33.38
CA GLY A 536 -6.16 17.34 34.24
C GLY A 536 -4.71 17.02 33.87
N MET A 537 -4.40 15.79 33.50
CA MET A 537 -3.04 15.42 33.10
C MET A 537 -2.58 16.08 31.80
N LEU A 538 -3.43 16.06 30.77
CA LEU A 538 -3.09 16.68 29.48
C LEU A 538 -2.96 18.20 29.65
N GLU A 539 -3.78 18.80 30.53
CA GLU A 539 -3.68 20.21 30.88
C GLU A 539 -2.33 20.55 31.55
N GLU A 540 -1.89 19.75 32.53
CA GLU A 540 -0.58 19.93 33.16
C GLU A 540 0.57 19.74 32.17
N MET A 541 0.46 18.78 31.25
CA MET A 541 1.43 18.61 30.17
C MET A 541 1.50 19.84 29.26
N ILE A 542 0.36 20.45 28.92
CA ILE A 542 0.31 21.67 28.11
C ILE A 542 0.95 22.84 28.87
N LYS A 543 0.62 23.03 30.15
CA LYS A 543 1.24 24.06 31.01
C LYS A 543 2.77 23.90 31.09
N ALA A 544 3.25 22.65 31.12
CA ALA A 544 4.68 22.32 31.11
C ALA A 544 5.31 22.33 29.70
N ASN A 545 4.58 22.74 28.65
CA ASN A 545 5.02 22.75 27.25
C ASN A 545 5.49 21.37 26.72
N LEU A 546 4.91 20.30 27.26
CA LEU A 546 5.15 18.90 26.87
C LEU A 546 4.19 18.48 25.75
N LEU A 547 4.29 19.12 24.59
CA LEU A 547 3.35 18.95 23.47
C LEU A 547 3.73 17.83 22.49
N GLY A 548 4.70 16.99 22.83
CA GLY A 548 5.19 15.90 22.01
C GLY A 548 6.34 16.31 21.11
N LYS A 549 6.44 15.70 19.93
CA LYS A 549 7.60 15.83 19.03
C LYS A 549 7.83 17.25 18.53
N LYS A 550 6.77 18.06 18.43
CA LYS A 550 6.86 19.45 17.96
C LYS A 550 7.59 20.38 18.93
N THR A 551 7.56 20.08 20.24
CA THR A 551 8.36 20.77 21.27
C THR A 551 9.57 19.95 21.71
N GLY A 552 9.78 18.78 21.10
CA GLY A 552 10.85 17.84 21.44
C GLY A 552 10.58 17.01 22.71
N LYS A 553 9.48 17.22 23.43
CA LYS A 553 9.15 16.50 24.67
C LYS A 553 7.63 16.34 24.83
N GLY A 554 7.19 15.14 25.19
CA GLY A 554 5.80 14.79 25.52
C GLY A 554 5.80 13.65 26.54
N PHE A 555 5.12 12.54 26.24
CA PHE A 555 5.31 11.28 26.98
C PHE A 555 6.74 10.75 26.84
N TYR A 556 7.32 10.95 25.66
CA TYR A 556 8.72 10.65 25.37
C TYR A 556 9.55 11.92 25.19
N ASP A 557 10.85 11.82 25.45
CA ASP A 557 11.86 12.77 25.03
C ASP A 557 12.29 12.46 23.59
N TRP A 558 12.14 13.46 22.71
CA TRP A 558 12.45 13.41 21.28
C TRP A 558 13.68 14.23 20.89
N SER A 559 14.42 14.78 21.86
CA SER A 559 15.62 15.58 21.62
C SER A 559 16.80 14.75 21.08
N GLY A 560 16.84 13.46 21.41
CA GLY A 560 17.84 12.50 20.95
C GLY A 560 17.50 11.80 19.65
N LYS A 561 18.42 10.94 19.17
CA LYS A 561 18.16 10.05 18.02
C LYS A 561 17.16 8.93 18.36
N GLU A 562 17.11 8.54 19.63
CA GLU A 562 16.21 7.52 20.15
C GLU A 562 15.22 8.17 21.10
N LYS A 563 13.94 7.78 21.00
CA LYS A 563 12.92 8.20 21.95
C LYS A 563 13.19 7.53 23.31
N LYS A 564 13.01 8.26 24.41
CA LYS A 564 13.15 7.76 25.78
C LYS A 564 11.98 8.22 26.64
N ARG A 565 11.64 7.50 27.71
CA ARG A 565 10.64 7.95 28.69
C ARG A 565 11.02 9.35 29.19
N ASN A 566 10.07 10.28 29.20
CA ASN A 566 10.27 11.62 29.74
C ASN A 566 10.08 11.62 31.28
N PRO A 567 11.12 11.93 32.09
CA PRO A 567 11.00 11.95 33.55
C PRO A 567 9.97 12.94 34.09
N ALA A 568 9.67 14.01 33.34
CA ALA A 568 8.67 15.01 33.75
C ALA A 568 7.26 14.42 33.88
N ILE A 569 6.97 13.32 33.17
CA ILE A 569 5.70 12.60 33.32
C ILE A 569 5.55 12.05 34.74
N ASP A 570 6.62 11.53 35.34
CA ASP A 570 6.57 10.97 36.68
C ASP A 570 6.21 12.04 37.71
N SER A 571 6.72 13.27 37.55
CA SER A 571 6.36 14.42 38.40
C SER A 571 4.89 14.83 38.25
N ILE A 572 4.36 14.85 37.03
CA ILE A 572 2.93 15.15 36.78
C ILE A 572 2.05 14.05 37.38
N LEU A 573 2.46 12.78 37.28
CA LEU A 573 1.73 11.65 37.84
C LEU A 573 1.65 11.70 39.36
N SER A 574 2.72 12.12 40.04
CA SER A 574 2.74 12.25 41.51
C SER A 574 1.79 13.30 42.05
N ALA A 575 1.41 14.29 41.24
CA ALA A 575 0.49 15.37 41.63
C ALA A 575 -1.00 15.02 41.45
N LEU A 576 -1.33 13.89 40.80
CA LEU A 576 -2.70 13.49 40.50
C LEU A 576 -3.22 12.44 41.50
N PRO A 577 -4.49 12.49 41.94
CA PRO A 577 -5.07 11.50 42.85
C PRO A 577 -4.93 10.06 42.33
N LEU A 578 -4.66 9.12 43.24
CA LEU A 578 -4.53 7.69 42.93
C LEU A 578 -5.86 6.96 43.17
N ASP A 579 -6.62 6.71 42.10
CA ASP A 579 -7.66 5.67 42.12
C ASP A 579 -6.96 4.31 41.99
N SER A 580 -6.56 3.72 43.12
CA SER A 580 -6.01 2.36 43.28
C SER A 580 -5.18 1.81 42.09
N LYS A 581 -3.85 1.77 42.21
CA LYS A 581 -2.98 1.17 41.18
C LYS A 581 -3.37 -0.29 40.92
N GLN A 582 -3.93 -0.58 39.73
CA GLN A 582 -4.23 -1.96 39.32
C GLN A 582 -3.12 -2.51 38.44
N ASN A 583 -2.71 -3.75 38.71
CA ASN A 583 -1.85 -4.49 37.77
C ASN A 583 -2.67 -4.89 36.54
N MET A 584 -2.21 -4.45 35.37
CA MET A 584 -2.82 -4.75 34.08
C MET A 584 -1.85 -5.60 33.24
N SER A 585 -2.34 -6.67 32.63
CA SER A 585 -1.56 -7.42 31.63
C SER A 585 -1.66 -6.77 30.25
N GLU A 586 -0.66 -7.01 29.40
CA GLU A 586 -0.69 -6.56 28.00
C GLU A 586 -1.92 -7.08 27.25
N GLU A 587 -2.31 -8.32 27.51
CA GLU A 587 -3.52 -8.94 26.94
C GLU A 587 -4.79 -8.15 27.30
N ARG A 588 -4.94 -7.71 28.55
CA ARG A 588 -6.08 -6.89 28.95
C ARG A 588 -6.05 -5.52 28.28
N VAL A 589 -4.88 -4.89 28.18
CA VAL A 589 -4.72 -3.62 27.45
C VAL A 589 -5.17 -3.77 26.00
N VAL A 590 -4.66 -4.80 25.32
CA VAL A 590 -5.02 -5.10 23.93
C VAL A 590 -6.52 -5.33 23.80
N LYS A 591 -7.13 -6.11 24.73
CA LYS A 591 -8.57 -6.36 24.72
C LYS A 591 -9.37 -5.05 24.82
N PHE A 592 -9.08 -4.20 25.80
CA PHE A 592 -9.80 -2.92 25.95
C PHE A 592 -9.64 -2.01 24.73
N LEU A 593 -8.40 -1.82 24.25
CA LEU A 593 -8.12 -0.92 23.14
C LEU A 593 -8.64 -1.43 21.79
N SER A 594 -8.56 -2.74 21.54
CA SER A 594 -9.16 -3.32 20.33
C SER A 594 -10.69 -3.30 20.40
N SER A 595 -11.30 -3.58 21.56
CA SER A 595 -12.75 -3.52 21.73
C SER A 595 -13.30 -2.11 21.49
N ILE A 596 -12.66 -1.06 22.02
CA ILE A 596 -13.17 0.30 21.79
C ILE A 596 -13.03 0.74 20.33
N MET A 597 -11.96 0.34 19.64
CA MET A 597 -11.83 0.63 18.21
C MET A 597 -12.94 -0.05 17.41
N LYS A 598 -13.26 -1.32 17.71
CA LYS A 598 -14.36 -2.06 17.08
C LYS A 598 -15.72 -1.41 17.37
N GLU A 599 -15.95 -0.97 18.60
CA GLU A 599 -17.20 -0.31 18.99
C GLU A 599 -17.38 1.04 18.30
N ALA A 600 -16.33 1.86 18.27
CA ALA A 600 -16.36 3.14 17.54
C ALA A 600 -16.60 2.92 16.03
N ALA A 601 -15.97 1.88 15.45
CA ALA A 601 -16.19 1.51 14.06
C ALA A 601 -17.65 1.10 13.79
N ARG A 602 -18.29 0.33 14.67
CA ARG A 602 -19.72 -0.02 14.56
C ARG A 602 -20.61 1.22 14.61
N LYS A 603 -20.35 2.16 15.52
CA LYS A 603 -21.13 3.40 15.60
C LYS A 603 -21.05 4.22 14.31
N ILE A 604 -19.87 4.27 13.67
CA ILE A 604 -19.68 4.93 12.37
C ILE A 604 -20.49 4.25 11.27
N THR A 605 -20.57 2.93 11.26
CA THR A 605 -21.33 2.19 10.24
C THR A 605 -22.84 2.26 10.48
N GLU A 606 -23.30 2.11 11.72
CA GLU A 606 -24.70 2.21 12.13
C GLU A 606 -25.29 3.61 11.90
N SER A 607 -24.49 4.67 12.12
CA SER A 607 -24.88 6.04 11.78
C SER A 607 -24.82 6.36 10.27
N GLY A 608 -24.32 5.42 9.46
CA GLY A 608 -24.22 5.57 8.01
C GLY A 608 -23.16 6.57 7.55
N VAL A 609 -22.15 6.86 8.40
CA VAL A 609 -21.01 7.73 8.05
C VAL A 609 -20.14 7.06 6.98
N ALA A 610 -19.90 5.76 7.09
CA ALA A 610 -19.15 4.97 6.12
C ALA A 610 -19.62 3.51 6.14
N SER A 611 -19.35 2.75 5.07
CA SER A 611 -19.57 1.30 5.07
C SER A 611 -18.48 0.57 5.85
N GLU A 612 -18.73 -0.68 6.28
CA GLU A 612 -17.72 -1.51 6.95
C GLU A 612 -16.42 -1.60 6.14
N ASP A 613 -16.53 -1.90 4.84
CA ASP A 613 -15.39 -1.94 3.91
C ASP A 613 -14.57 -0.63 3.90
N ASP A 614 -15.26 0.52 3.95
CA ASP A 614 -14.60 1.83 3.94
C ASP A 614 -13.90 2.12 5.26
N VAL A 615 -14.52 1.75 6.38
CA VAL A 615 -13.91 1.86 7.72
C VAL A 615 -12.67 0.98 7.85
N ASP A 616 -12.74 -0.26 7.38
CA ASP A 616 -11.60 -1.18 7.42
C ASP A 616 -10.42 -0.67 6.60
N ILE A 617 -10.69 -0.21 5.37
CA ILE A 617 -9.67 0.36 4.49
C ILE A 617 -9.10 1.63 5.12
N ALA A 618 -9.95 2.50 5.65
CA ALA A 618 -9.51 3.72 6.31
C ALA A 618 -8.59 3.41 7.50
N MET A 619 -8.93 2.43 8.33
CA MET A 619 -8.11 2.11 9.50
C MET A 619 -6.79 1.41 9.11
N ILE A 620 -6.81 0.48 8.16
CA ILE A 620 -5.59 -0.18 7.68
C ILE A 620 -4.64 0.83 7.01
N PHE A 621 -5.15 1.70 6.14
CA PHE A 621 -4.34 2.61 5.33
C PHE A 621 -4.12 3.99 5.96
N GLY A 622 -4.91 4.37 6.96
CA GLY A 622 -4.84 5.64 7.68
C GLY A 622 -4.11 5.55 9.01
N THR A 623 -4.27 4.47 9.78
CA THR A 623 -3.59 4.29 11.09
C THR A 623 -2.52 3.21 11.08
N GLY A 624 -2.55 2.32 10.07
CA GLY A 624 -1.70 1.14 10.04
C GLY A 624 -2.23 -0.01 10.87
N TYR A 625 -3.56 -0.09 11.07
CA TYR A 625 -4.19 -1.24 11.73
C TYR A 625 -3.66 -2.56 11.14
N PRO A 626 -3.25 -3.54 11.96
CA PRO A 626 -2.46 -4.69 11.51
C PRO A 626 -3.21 -5.56 10.50
N PRO A 627 -2.81 -5.56 9.21
CA PRO A 627 -3.58 -6.23 8.16
C PRO A 627 -3.54 -7.76 8.27
N PHE A 628 -2.57 -8.34 8.97
CA PHE A 628 -2.52 -9.79 9.27
C PHE A 628 -3.59 -10.23 10.27
N ARG A 629 -4.18 -9.29 11.02
CA ARG A 629 -5.39 -9.51 11.84
C ARG A 629 -6.67 -9.27 11.05
N GLY A 630 -6.55 -8.92 9.77
CA GLY A 630 -7.65 -8.65 8.88
C GLY A 630 -8.10 -7.21 9.05
N SER A 631 -9.26 -7.05 9.66
CA SER A 631 -10.03 -5.82 9.64
C SER A 631 -10.68 -5.58 11.00
N LEU A 632 -11.25 -4.40 11.27
CA LEU A 632 -11.93 -4.15 12.55
C LEU A 632 -13.19 -5.02 12.69
N PHE A 633 -13.84 -5.33 11.57
CA PHE A 633 -15.03 -6.18 11.53
C PHE A 633 -14.73 -7.66 11.26
N SER A 634 -13.46 -8.05 11.14
CA SER A 634 -13.11 -9.48 11.08
C SER A 634 -13.48 -10.15 12.40
N HIS A 635 -14.33 -11.17 12.34
CA HIS A 635 -14.59 -12.05 13.48
C HIS A 635 -13.27 -12.74 13.88
N GLU A 636 -12.94 -12.66 15.18
CA GLU A 636 -11.79 -13.37 15.78
C GLU A 636 -11.97 -14.88 15.74
#